data_AF-A0A927UHZ9-F1
#
_entry.id   AF-A0A927UHZ9-F1
#
_cell.length_a   1.000
_cell.length_b   1.000
_cell.length_c   1.000
_cell.angle_alpha   90.00
_cell.angle_beta   90.00
_cell.angle_gamma   90.00
#
_symmetry.space_group_name_H-M   'P 1'
#
loop_
_entity.id
_entity.type
_entity.pdbx_description
1 polymer ?
#
loop_
_entity_poly.entity_id
_entity_poly.type
_entity_poly.pdbx_seq_one_letter_code
_entity_poly.pdbx_strand_id
1 'polypeptide(L)'
;MLCKKCNGNIILKDGNFLCENCGNKFLIQDYYEDIETFICCVENDLTGCRTRDSIIAQEIYQKAESHNIKSFYPHVSVGDLSGQYYEQAVFAAMSRAKVIVLVGTSRENFEIMDNLYSEIYKEKTIIPVFSKVDPKDISNNISKIQALNYDKIGSDIDLINGLFHVLGRDDEIKHKKEEKSKTIRNIGIIIISIIMFGVACLVCFLIKHKTNTPPVIQDMDNSTQNTNDKIDEGDYNQAITYVESGMYVEAIPLFSKLSGYRDSDKQLERIYNKYTGYYQDVKKGINAYVQIVDGKYAEIEIEYLKDNECITIKENSTIELNKISAYYNDSEGNQGNIDIEITNSGLKWVIKTESRDSSFYIQDIELVFDINEKSDKPFTAAITLDKLVDIINKKTSVSEIKRMGYSVTRKKTINDSEFGIRLYDIFQIENTSVELMVFYYDISTGEDLLSMSIMNEGKNSEEDAIVFAVLAPAELVLPEYIGKENTPFVEEDILYVPDGCLDDEYSPGFDFGKHYELKSISTNTPVCATSRSVSGQVNFERLVEGYCDPNGYYRKEYEDELYIEDDVEDEVGNVEDVPDEEEYEYETPNEFCPMCGTGFFITGIGTDGLFCECGCNWLPMCYVCWHEQAYSLKVGDVFVCQLCGESWIP
;
A
#
# COMPACT_ATOMS: atom_id res chain seq x y z
N MET A 1 5.18 -19.71 15.23
CA MET A 1 6.46 -20.08 15.90
C MET A 1 6.35 -21.45 16.60
N LEU A 2 7.43 -22.23 16.65
CA LEU A 2 7.47 -23.56 17.32
C LEU A 2 8.35 -23.56 18.57
N CYS A 3 7.92 -24.26 19.61
CA CYS A 3 8.64 -24.35 20.87
C CYS A 3 10.01 -25.01 20.71
N LYS A 4 11.09 -24.28 21.04
CA LYS A 4 12.47 -24.79 21.01
C LYS A 4 12.73 -26.03 21.88
N LYS A 5 11.84 -26.37 22.83
CA LYS A 5 11.99 -27.53 23.73
C LYS A 5 11.23 -28.77 23.28
N CYS A 6 10.00 -28.62 22.77
CA CYS A 6 9.11 -29.75 22.48
C CYS A 6 8.47 -29.70 21.08
N ASN A 7 8.84 -28.71 20.29
CA ASN A 7 8.35 -28.47 18.93
C ASN A 7 6.83 -28.26 18.81
N GLY A 8 6.12 -28.01 19.92
CA GLY A 8 4.71 -27.65 19.91
C GLY A 8 4.47 -26.18 19.54
N ASN A 9 3.26 -25.86 19.08
CA ASN A 9 2.87 -24.50 18.69
C ASN A 9 2.97 -23.51 19.86
N ILE A 10 3.27 -22.26 19.50
CA ILE A 10 3.35 -21.13 20.42
C ILE A 10 2.17 -20.20 20.15
N ILE A 11 1.42 -19.87 21.21
CA ILE A 11 0.29 -18.93 21.16
C ILE A 11 0.57 -17.71 22.04
N LEU A 12 0.01 -16.56 21.67
CA LEU A 12 0.02 -15.36 22.49
C LEU A 12 -1.20 -15.35 23.42
N LYS A 13 -0.96 -15.34 24.73
CA LYS A 13 -2.02 -15.29 25.74
C LYS A 13 -1.65 -14.34 26.88
N ASP A 14 -2.52 -13.38 27.18
CA ASP A 14 -2.32 -12.36 28.21
C ASP A 14 -0.96 -11.64 28.08
N GLY A 15 -0.55 -11.36 26.84
CA GLY A 15 0.72 -10.73 26.49
C GLY A 15 1.96 -11.64 26.57
N ASN A 16 1.79 -12.96 26.72
CA ASN A 16 2.88 -13.92 26.88
C ASN A 16 2.86 -14.99 25.78
N PHE A 17 4.02 -15.31 25.21
CA PHE A 17 4.16 -16.41 24.25
C PHE A 17 4.30 -17.73 25.01
N LEU A 18 3.31 -18.62 24.86
CA LEU A 18 3.22 -19.89 25.59
C LEU A 18 3.18 -21.07 24.63
N CYS A 19 3.92 -22.13 24.94
CA CYS A 19 3.78 -23.38 24.21
C CYS A 19 2.51 -24.13 24.62
N GLU A 20 1.65 -24.44 23.66
CA GLU A 20 0.40 -25.16 23.89
C GLU A 20 0.62 -26.59 24.42
N ASN A 21 1.75 -27.21 24.08
CA ASN A 21 2.05 -28.58 24.49
C ASN A 21 2.70 -28.68 25.89
N CYS A 22 3.70 -27.82 26.16
CA CYS A 22 4.50 -27.92 27.39
C CYS A 22 4.35 -26.75 28.38
N GLY A 23 3.56 -25.73 28.04
CA GLY A 23 3.29 -24.57 28.89
C GLY A 23 4.50 -23.64 29.14
N ASN A 24 5.64 -23.88 28.51
CA ASN A 24 6.81 -23.00 28.65
C ASN A 24 6.51 -21.62 28.06
N LYS A 25 6.95 -20.60 28.78
CA LYS A 25 6.90 -19.20 28.36
C LYS A 25 8.16 -18.82 27.60
N PHE A 26 7.99 -18.04 26.55
CA PHE A 26 9.05 -17.51 25.71
C PHE A 26 8.90 -16.00 25.56
N LEU A 27 10.01 -15.33 25.25
CA LEU A 27 10.01 -13.95 24.79
C LEU A 27 10.13 -13.94 23.26
N ILE A 28 9.55 -12.94 22.60
CA ILE A 28 9.61 -12.83 21.14
C ILE A 28 11.06 -12.71 20.66
N GLN A 29 11.90 -12.01 21.43
CA GLN A 29 13.31 -11.81 21.14
C GLN A 29 14.10 -13.13 21.10
N ASP A 30 13.67 -14.15 21.85
CA ASP A 30 14.35 -15.45 21.89
C ASP A 30 14.31 -16.13 20.51
N TYR A 31 13.30 -15.86 19.68
CA TYR A 31 13.18 -16.47 18.35
C TYR A 31 14.11 -15.84 17.30
N TYR A 32 14.57 -14.62 17.56
CA TYR A 32 15.39 -13.83 16.63
C TYR A 32 16.82 -13.61 17.17
N GLU A 33 17.24 -14.43 18.13
CA GLU A 33 18.53 -14.28 18.81
C GLU A 33 19.75 -14.69 17.96
N ASP A 34 19.53 -15.53 16.95
CA ASP A 34 20.54 -16.16 16.09
C ASP A 34 20.59 -15.56 14.66
N ILE A 35 19.93 -14.43 14.42
CA ILE A 35 19.91 -13.80 13.10
C ILE A 35 21.32 -13.35 12.72
N GLU A 36 21.79 -13.80 11.56
CA GLU A 36 23.11 -13.48 11.01
C GLU A 36 23.06 -12.27 10.10
N THR A 37 21.99 -12.15 9.32
CA THR A 37 21.82 -11.09 8.32
C THR A 37 20.43 -10.46 8.44
N PHE A 38 20.35 -9.15 8.32
CA PHE A 38 19.09 -8.41 8.29
C PHE A 38 18.98 -7.68 6.96
N ILE A 39 17.85 -7.83 6.28
CA ILE A 39 17.62 -7.28 4.94
C ILE A 39 16.64 -6.12 5.07
N CYS A 40 17.03 -4.96 4.53
CA CYS A 40 16.20 -3.76 4.55
C CYS A 40 15.96 -3.23 3.14
N CYS A 41 14.74 -2.77 2.89
CA CYS A 41 14.31 -2.10 1.67
C CYS A 41 13.11 -1.19 1.97
N VAL A 42 12.78 -0.31 1.02
CA VAL A 42 11.46 0.34 1.02
C VAL A 42 10.44 -0.71 0.57
N GLU A 43 9.51 -1.11 1.45
CA GLU A 43 8.60 -2.24 1.18
C GLU A 43 7.54 -1.91 0.13
N ASN A 44 6.82 -0.81 0.34
CA ASN A 44 5.69 -0.40 -0.50
C ASN A 44 5.90 1.00 -1.05
N ASP A 45 5.35 1.25 -2.23
CA ASP A 45 5.25 2.60 -2.79
C ASP A 45 4.04 3.35 -2.22
N LEU A 46 3.81 4.57 -2.71
CA LEU A 46 2.72 5.44 -2.27
C LEU A 46 1.32 4.89 -2.56
N THR A 47 1.20 3.86 -3.39
CA THR A 47 -0.06 3.20 -3.75
C THR A 47 -0.30 1.90 -2.98
N GLY A 48 0.60 1.57 -2.05
CA GLY A 48 0.55 0.33 -1.27
C GLY A 48 1.03 -0.91 -2.05
N CYS A 49 1.58 -0.73 -3.26
CA CYS A 49 2.15 -1.82 -4.04
C CYS A 49 3.58 -2.09 -3.60
N ARG A 50 4.01 -3.36 -3.64
CA ARG A 50 5.39 -3.75 -3.35
C ARG A 50 6.37 -3.02 -4.28
N THR A 51 7.41 -2.41 -3.73
CA THR A 51 8.44 -1.79 -4.56
C THR A 51 9.32 -2.86 -5.22
N ARG A 52 10.07 -2.45 -6.25
CA ARG A 52 11.14 -3.27 -6.83
C ARG A 52 12.24 -3.63 -5.82
N ASP A 53 12.47 -2.80 -4.81
CA ASP A 53 13.44 -3.10 -3.75
C ASP A 53 13.00 -4.32 -2.94
N SER A 54 11.70 -4.39 -2.61
CA SER A 54 11.11 -5.49 -1.86
C SER A 54 11.16 -6.82 -2.63
N ILE A 55 11.04 -6.80 -3.97
CA ILE A 55 11.24 -7.99 -4.82
C ILE A 55 12.65 -8.54 -4.64
N ILE A 56 13.64 -7.66 -4.82
CA ILE A 56 15.05 -8.05 -4.78
C ILE A 56 15.40 -8.49 -3.35
N ALA A 57 14.87 -7.81 -2.32
CA ALA A 57 15.04 -8.20 -0.93
C ALA A 57 14.49 -9.62 -0.65
N GLN A 58 13.30 -9.94 -1.18
CA GLN A 58 12.71 -11.28 -1.08
C GLN A 58 13.58 -12.35 -1.74
N GLU A 59 14.07 -12.10 -2.96
CA GLU A 59 14.96 -13.04 -3.67
C GLU A 59 16.27 -13.26 -2.89
N ILE A 60 16.85 -12.18 -2.35
CA ILE A 60 18.06 -12.27 -1.52
C ILE A 60 17.79 -13.07 -0.25
N TYR A 61 16.66 -12.84 0.42
CA TYR A 61 16.24 -13.56 1.61
C TYR A 61 16.16 -15.07 1.34
N GLN A 62 15.42 -15.47 0.30
CA GLN A 62 15.27 -16.87 -0.07
C GLN A 62 16.61 -17.53 -0.41
N LYS A 63 17.46 -16.83 -1.16
CA LYS A 63 18.81 -17.34 -1.49
C LYS A 63 19.70 -17.47 -0.26
N ALA A 64 19.66 -16.53 0.68
CA ALA A 64 20.45 -16.62 1.91
C ALA A 64 19.99 -17.80 2.78
N GLU A 65 18.69 -17.96 2.97
CA GLU A 65 18.09 -19.09 3.70
C GLU A 65 18.43 -20.44 3.05
N SER A 66 18.37 -20.54 1.72
CA SER A 66 18.75 -21.77 1.00
C SER A 66 20.23 -22.13 1.17
N HIS A 67 21.04 -21.19 1.66
CA HIS A 67 22.46 -21.34 1.95
C HIS A 67 22.74 -21.51 3.45
N ASN A 68 21.72 -21.77 4.26
CA ASN A 68 21.81 -21.87 5.72
C ASN A 68 22.44 -20.61 6.34
N ILE A 69 22.16 -19.45 5.78
CA ILE A 69 22.44 -18.16 6.41
C ILE A 69 21.13 -17.75 7.07
N LYS A 70 21.13 -17.57 8.40
CA LYS A 70 19.93 -17.14 9.11
C LYS A 70 19.66 -15.68 8.83
N SER A 71 18.69 -15.41 7.98
CA SER A 71 18.31 -14.09 7.52
C SER A 71 17.03 -13.63 8.19
N PHE A 72 16.90 -12.32 8.36
CA PHE A 72 15.66 -11.68 8.76
C PHE A 72 15.30 -10.62 7.73
N TYR A 73 14.11 -10.76 7.17
CA TYR A 73 13.48 -9.79 6.29
C TYR A 73 12.10 -9.50 6.86
N PRO A 74 11.80 -8.27 7.34
CA PRO A 74 10.60 -7.98 8.14
C PRO A 74 9.30 -8.51 7.52
N HIS A 75 9.08 -8.25 6.23
CA HIS A 75 7.88 -8.71 5.52
C HIS A 75 7.63 -10.22 5.63
N VAL A 76 8.68 -11.05 5.58
CA VAL A 76 8.57 -12.51 5.65
C VAL A 76 8.72 -13.06 7.07
N SER A 77 9.66 -12.53 7.82
CA SER A 77 10.12 -13.13 9.09
C SER A 77 9.16 -12.88 10.26
N VAL A 78 8.30 -11.87 10.14
CA VAL A 78 7.32 -11.44 11.17
C VAL A 78 5.97 -11.07 10.55
N GLY A 79 5.60 -11.62 9.39
CA GLY A 79 4.36 -11.29 8.68
C GLY A 79 3.08 -11.45 9.53
N ASP A 80 3.10 -12.37 10.50
CA ASP A 80 1.96 -12.66 11.39
C ASP A 80 1.98 -11.83 12.70
N LEU A 81 2.93 -10.90 12.87
CA LEU A 81 3.07 -10.07 14.07
C LEU A 81 2.66 -8.62 13.80
N SER A 82 1.96 -8.01 14.75
CA SER A 82 1.54 -6.61 14.68
C SER A 82 1.86 -5.82 15.96
N GLY A 83 1.82 -4.49 15.85
CA GLY A 83 2.04 -3.56 16.96
C GLY A 83 3.36 -3.77 17.69
N GLN A 84 3.32 -3.74 19.02
CA GLN A 84 4.53 -3.83 19.86
C GLN A 84 5.36 -5.11 19.65
N TYR A 85 4.74 -6.22 19.22
CA TYR A 85 5.46 -7.49 19.03
C TYR A 85 6.26 -7.50 17.74
N TYR A 86 5.70 -6.89 16.69
CA TYR A 86 6.42 -6.65 15.44
C TYR A 86 7.68 -5.82 15.70
N GLU A 87 7.54 -4.69 16.38
CA GLU A 87 8.67 -3.80 16.70
C GLU A 87 9.75 -4.51 17.53
N GLN A 88 9.34 -5.27 18.56
CA GLN A 88 10.26 -6.04 19.39
C GLN A 88 11.02 -7.12 18.60
N ALA A 89 10.36 -7.79 17.66
CA ALA A 89 10.98 -8.81 16.82
C ALA A 89 11.97 -8.19 15.83
N VAL A 90 11.58 -7.12 15.14
CA VAL A 90 12.43 -6.34 14.23
C VAL A 90 13.67 -5.84 14.97
N PHE A 91 13.49 -5.22 16.13
CA PHE A 91 14.58 -4.73 16.96
C PHE A 91 15.53 -5.86 17.39
N ALA A 92 14.99 -6.99 17.84
CA ALA A 92 15.79 -8.14 18.23
C ALA A 92 16.64 -8.66 17.06
N ALA A 93 16.02 -8.90 15.91
CA ALA A 93 16.72 -9.39 14.73
C ALA A 93 17.80 -8.42 14.26
N MET A 94 17.47 -7.13 14.15
CA MET A 94 18.39 -6.09 13.70
C MET A 94 19.58 -5.92 14.65
N SER A 95 19.35 -5.96 15.96
CA SER A 95 20.42 -5.87 16.96
C SER A 95 21.38 -7.06 16.92
N ARG A 96 20.88 -8.25 16.57
CA ARG A 96 21.67 -9.50 16.52
C ARG A 96 22.38 -9.73 15.20
N ALA A 97 21.80 -9.26 14.10
CA ALA A 97 22.40 -9.36 12.78
C ALA A 97 23.84 -8.84 12.77
N LYS A 98 24.73 -9.59 12.12
CA LYS A 98 26.14 -9.23 11.90
C LYS A 98 26.29 -8.41 10.62
N VAL A 99 25.43 -8.67 9.64
CA VAL A 99 25.43 -8.02 8.34
C VAL A 99 24.06 -7.40 8.08
N ILE A 100 24.03 -6.17 7.62
CA ILE A 100 22.83 -5.52 7.10
C ILE A 100 22.94 -5.49 5.57
N VAL A 101 21.97 -6.07 4.87
CA VAL A 101 21.86 -5.98 3.41
C VAL A 101 20.85 -4.90 3.09
N LEU A 102 21.29 -3.83 2.43
CA LEU A 102 20.46 -2.68 2.12
C LEU A 102 20.17 -2.67 0.63
N VAL A 103 18.91 -2.83 0.27
CA VAL A 103 18.47 -2.90 -1.13
C VAL A 103 17.85 -1.57 -1.54
N GLY A 104 18.25 -1.05 -2.70
CA GLY A 104 17.66 0.16 -3.27
C GLY A 104 17.69 0.17 -4.80
N THR A 105 16.59 0.62 -5.42
CA THR A 105 16.45 0.70 -6.89
C THR A 105 16.08 2.10 -7.40
N SER A 106 16.07 3.10 -6.52
CA SER A 106 15.98 4.52 -6.87
C SER A 106 16.83 5.38 -5.93
N ARG A 107 17.09 6.63 -6.32
CA ARG A 107 17.78 7.60 -5.45
C ARG A 107 16.98 7.85 -4.17
N GLU A 108 15.68 8.07 -4.33
CA GLU A 108 14.73 8.37 -3.27
C GLU A 108 14.70 7.23 -2.24
N ASN A 109 14.68 5.98 -2.70
CA ASN A 109 14.69 4.83 -1.80
C ASN A 109 16.02 4.73 -1.05
N PHE A 110 17.16 4.98 -1.71
CA PHE A 110 18.44 5.04 -1.01
C PHE A 110 18.50 6.16 0.03
N GLU A 111 17.89 7.32 -0.21
CA GLU A 111 17.81 8.42 0.75
C GLU A 111 16.93 8.06 1.97
N ILE A 112 15.77 7.45 1.75
CA ILE A 112 14.91 6.92 2.83
C ILE A 112 15.69 5.92 3.68
N MET A 113 16.36 4.99 3.03
CA MET A 113 17.16 3.96 3.68
C MET A 113 18.37 4.51 4.44
N ASP A 114 19.03 5.54 3.91
CA ASP A 114 20.11 6.26 4.62
C ASP A 114 19.55 6.95 5.87
N ASN A 115 18.43 7.65 5.77
CA ASN A 115 17.81 8.33 6.91
C ASN A 115 17.40 7.36 8.03
N LEU A 116 16.80 6.22 7.68
CA LEU A 116 16.30 5.26 8.66
C LEU A 116 17.41 4.48 9.37
N TYR A 117 18.51 4.16 8.66
CA TYR A 117 19.51 3.23 9.16
C TYR A 117 20.92 3.81 9.33
N SER A 118 21.14 5.10 9.02
CA SER A 118 22.45 5.77 9.08
C SER A 118 23.23 5.56 10.38
N GLU A 119 22.56 5.55 11.53
CA GLU A 119 23.21 5.34 12.84
C GLU A 119 23.75 3.90 12.99
N ILE A 120 23.08 2.92 12.39
CA ILE A 120 23.46 1.49 12.44
C ILE A 120 24.72 1.24 11.59
N TYR A 121 25.00 2.11 10.62
CA TYR A 121 26.14 1.98 9.70
C TYR A 121 27.49 2.06 10.40
N LYS A 122 27.51 2.64 11.59
CA LYS A 122 28.73 2.80 12.39
C LYS A 122 29.10 1.53 13.16
N GLU A 123 28.14 0.63 13.38
CA GLU A 123 28.28 -0.52 14.27
C GLU A 123 28.27 -1.89 13.56
N LYS A 124 27.71 -1.96 12.35
CA LYS A 124 27.48 -3.21 11.62
C LYS A 124 28.14 -3.19 10.24
N THR A 125 28.43 -4.38 9.70
CA THR A 125 28.88 -4.48 8.30
C THR A 125 27.67 -4.35 7.38
N ILE A 126 27.79 -3.51 6.35
CA ILE A 126 26.70 -3.28 5.39
C ILE A 126 27.11 -3.76 4.02
N ILE A 127 26.18 -4.40 3.34
CA ILE A 127 26.28 -4.72 1.92
C ILE A 127 25.16 -3.97 1.20
N PRO A 128 25.46 -2.82 0.58
CA PRO A 128 24.51 -2.15 -0.26
C PRO A 128 24.32 -2.96 -1.54
N VAL A 129 23.08 -3.16 -1.95
CA VAL A 129 22.70 -3.86 -3.18
C VAL A 129 21.83 -2.91 -3.99
N PHE A 130 22.20 -2.68 -5.24
CA PHE A 130 21.46 -1.81 -6.14
C PHE A 130 21.12 -2.50 -7.46
N SER A 131 19.99 -2.12 -8.05
CA SER A 131 19.58 -2.55 -9.39
C SER A 131 19.01 -1.35 -10.14
N LYS A 132 19.43 -1.18 -11.40
CA LYS A 132 19.00 -0.12 -12.34
C LYS A 132 19.16 1.32 -11.86
N VAL A 133 20.07 1.55 -10.92
CA VAL A 133 20.45 2.87 -10.41
C VAL A 133 21.85 3.23 -10.93
N ASP A 134 22.07 4.47 -11.37
CA ASP A 134 23.42 4.95 -11.67
C ASP A 134 24.19 5.01 -10.33
N PRO A 135 25.42 4.46 -10.23
CA PRO A 135 26.20 4.51 -8.99
C PRO A 135 26.35 5.91 -8.35
N LYS A 136 26.17 6.99 -9.11
CA LYS A 136 26.17 8.38 -8.61
C LYS A 136 24.91 8.77 -7.83
N ASP A 137 23.82 8.03 -8.02
CA ASP A 137 22.53 8.26 -7.40
C ASP A 137 22.40 7.51 -6.06
N ILE A 138 23.40 6.68 -5.72
CA ILE A 138 23.54 6.07 -4.41
C ILE A 138 24.02 7.15 -3.43
N SER A 139 23.36 7.27 -2.27
CA SER A 139 23.67 8.30 -1.27
C SER A 139 25.16 8.31 -0.89
N ASN A 140 25.70 9.50 -0.59
CA ASN A 140 27.13 9.70 -0.32
C ASN A 140 27.68 8.90 0.89
N ASN A 141 26.79 8.45 1.78
CA ASN A 141 27.16 7.62 2.92
C ASN A 141 27.29 6.13 2.53
N ILE A 142 26.42 5.67 1.64
CA ILE A 142 26.37 4.29 1.14
C ILE A 142 27.41 4.07 0.03
N SER A 143 27.67 5.07 -0.81
CA SER A 143 28.65 4.96 -1.92
C SER A 143 30.11 4.83 -1.47
N LYS A 144 30.41 5.14 -0.20
CA LYS A 144 31.72 4.88 0.44
C LYS A 144 31.94 3.39 0.74
N ILE A 145 30.87 2.60 0.75
CA ILE A 145 30.87 1.15 0.95
C ILE A 145 30.79 0.51 -0.44
N GLN A 146 31.50 -0.61 -0.65
CA GLN A 146 31.47 -1.30 -1.94
C GLN A 146 30.07 -1.88 -2.19
N ALA A 147 29.26 -1.16 -2.98
CA ALA A 147 27.92 -1.56 -3.36
C ALA A 147 27.96 -2.67 -4.42
N LEU A 148 27.11 -3.67 -4.24
CA LEU A 148 26.90 -4.76 -5.18
C LEU A 148 25.84 -4.35 -6.22
N ASN A 149 26.22 -4.40 -7.50
CA ASN A 149 25.27 -4.26 -8.60
C ASN A 149 24.57 -5.61 -8.84
N TYR A 150 23.28 -5.68 -8.54
CA TYR A 150 22.47 -6.88 -8.67
C TYR A 150 22.09 -7.21 -10.13
N ASP A 151 22.18 -6.26 -11.07
CA ASP A 151 21.89 -6.49 -12.49
C ASP A 151 22.94 -7.34 -13.21
N LYS A 152 24.11 -7.55 -12.59
CA LYS A 152 25.20 -8.33 -13.17
C LYS A 152 24.92 -9.83 -13.06
N ILE A 153 25.19 -10.57 -14.13
CA ILE A 153 25.12 -12.03 -14.13
C ILE A 153 26.06 -12.60 -13.05
N GLY A 154 25.51 -13.41 -12.14
CA GLY A 154 26.23 -14.00 -11.01
C GLY A 154 26.34 -13.10 -9.77
N SER A 155 25.68 -11.95 -9.75
CA SER A 155 25.62 -11.03 -8.60
C SER A 155 25.09 -11.71 -7.34
N ASP A 156 24.16 -12.65 -7.49
CA ASP A 156 23.60 -13.44 -6.42
C ASP A 156 24.62 -14.39 -5.78
N ILE A 157 25.45 -15.05 -6.59
CA ILE A 157 26.56 -15.86 -6.11
C ILE A 157 27.59 -14.99 -5.38
N ASP A 158 27.89 -13.81 -5.95
CA ASP A 158 28.83 -12.86 -5.34
C ASP A 158 28.30 -12.32 -4.01
N LEU A 159 26.99 -12.04 -3.91
CA LEU A 159 26.33 -11.65 -2.67
C LEU A 159 26.48 -12.71 -1.60
N ILE A 160 26.11 -13.97 -1.92
CA ILE A 160 26.19 -15.09 -0.97
C ILE A 160 27.65 -15.32 -0.53
N ASN A 161 28.61 -15.25 -1.45
CA ASN A 161 30.02 -15.34 -1.10
C ASN A 161 30.47 -14.18 -0.20
N GLY A 162 29.97 -12.97 -0.47
CA GLY A 162 30.18 -11.79 0.37
C GLY A 162 29.63 -12.00 1.79
N LEU A 163 28.41 -12.54 1.91
CA LEU A 163 27.83 -12.89 3.21
C LEU A 163 28.67 -13.95 3.93
N PHE A 164 29.05 -15.04 3.27
CA PHE A 164 29.92 -16.06 3.89
C PHE A 164 31.25 -15.48 4.36
N HIS A 165 31.86 -14.60 3.57
CA HIS A 165 33.11 -13.96 3.93
C HIS A 165 32.97 -13.13 5.21
N VAL A 166 31.95 -12.27 5.27
CA VAL A 166 31.69 -11.42 6.45
C VAL A 166 31.31 -12.26 7.68
N LEU A 167 30.61 -13.38 7.47
CA LEU A 167 30.25 -14.32 8.54
C LEU A 167 31.40 -15.22 8.97
N GLY A 168 32.58 -15.15 8.33
CA GLY A 168 33.75 -15.98 8.64
C GLY A 168 33.63 -17.44 8.19
N ARG A 169 32.78 -17.72 7.20
CA ARG A 169 32.45 -19.04 6.65
C ARG A 169 33.15 -19.30 5.31
N ASP A 170 34.39 -18.82 5.14
CA ASP A 170 35.17 -18.93 3.88
C ASP A 170 35.36 -20.37 3.38
N ASP A 171 35.31 -21.36 4.27
CA ASP A 171 35.45 -22.77 3.90
C ASP A 171 34.24 -23.30 3.10
N GLU A 172 33.05 -22.69 3.25
CA GLU A 172 31.87 -23.01 2.44
C GLU A 172 32.05 -22.56 0.98
N ILE A 173 32.78 -21.46 0.77
CA ILE A 173 33.16 -20.97 -0.56
C ILE A 173 34.15 -21.96 -1.23
N LYS A 174 35.11 -22.48 -0.46
CA LYS A 174 36.13 -23.43 -0.96
C LYS A 174 35.52 -24.78 -1.33
N HIS A 175 34.68 -25.34 -0.46
CA HIS A 175 33.98 -26.61 -0.72
C HIS A 175 33.16 -26.56 -2.02
N LYS A 176 32.43 -25.46 -2.26
CA LYS A 176 31.67 -25.28 -3.51
C LYS A 176 32.56 -25.15 -4.75
N LYS A 177 33.69 -24.43 -4.66
CA LYS A 177 34.67 -24.35 -5.76
C LYS A 177 35.28 -25.71 -6.07
N GLU A 178 35.56 -26.53 -5.05
CA GLU A 178 36.08 -27.89 -5.21
C GLU A 178 35.05 -28.86 -5.80
N GLU A 179 33.78 -28.78 -5.39
CA GLU A 179 32.70 -29.58 -5.97
C GLU A 179 32.44 -29.21 -7.43
N LYS A 180 32.36 -27.91 -7.77
CA LYS A 180 32.20 -27.44 -9.15
C LYS A 180 33.38 -27.87 -10.03
N SER A 181 34.61 -27.80 -9.50
CA SER A 181 35.83 -28.29 -10.17
C SER A 181 35.82 -29.81 -10.39
N LYS A 182 35.37 -30.60 -9.40
CA LYS A 182 35.19 -32.06 -9.54
C LYS A 182 34.13 -32.40 -10.60
N THR A 183 33.02 -31.67 -10.64
CA THR A 183 31.94 -31.86 -11.62
C THR A 183 32.41 -31.51 -13.03
N ILE A 184 33.10 -30.38 -13.23
CA ILE A 184 33.69 -30.00 -14.53
C ILE A 184 34.74 -31.03 -14.99
N ARG A 185 35.58 -31.52 -14.07
CA ARG A 185 36.56 -32.58 -14.36
C ARG A 185 35.86 -33.89 -14.77
N ASN A 186 34.78 -34.26 -14.10
CA ASN A 186 34.01 -35.47 -14.43
C ASN A 186 33.31 -35.35 -15.79
N ILE A 187 32.75 -34.18 -16.12
CA ILE A 187 32.19 -33.90 -17.45
C ILE A 187 33.29 -33.96 -18.52
N GLY A 188 34.46 -33.39 -18.26
CA GLY A 188 35.61 -33.47 -19.16
C GLY A 188 36.05 -34.91 -19.44
N ILE A 189 36.07 -35.77 -18.41
CA ILE A 189 36.37 -37.20 -18.56
C ILE A 189 35.31 -37.92 -19.39
N ILE A 190 34.02 -37.59 -19.21
CA ILE A 190 32.91 -38.15 -20.00
C ILE A 190 33.03 -37.74 -21.47
N ILE A 191 33.31 -36.46 -21.75
CA ILE A 191 33.48 -35.95 -23.12
C ILE A 191 34.69 -36.62 -23.79
N ILE A 192 35.83 -36.73 -23.10
CA ILE A 192 37.02 -37.43 -23.61
C ILE A 192 36.70 -38.92 -23.88
N SER A 193 35.92 -39.56 -23.01
CA SER A 193 35.50 -40.95 -23.18
C SER A 193 34.57 -41.14 -24.37
N ILE A 194 33.63 -40.20 -24.61
CA ILE A 194 32.74 -40.19 -25.78
C ILE A 194 33.52 -39.95 -27.08
N ILE A 195 34.49 -39.03 -27.07
CA ILE A 195 35.37 -38.78 -28.22
C ILE A 195 36.22 -40.03 -28.52
N MET A 196 36.81 -40.66 -27.51
CA MET A 196 37.58 -41.90 -27.67
C MET A 196 36.72 -43.06 -28.17
N PHE A 197 35.48 -43.18 -27.69
CA PHE A 197 34.52 -44.18 -28.15
C PHE A 197 34.09 -43.91 -29.61
N GLY A 198 33.85 -42.64 -29.96
CA GLY A 198 33.56 -42.21 -31.32
C GLY A 198 34.72 -42.51 -32.28
N VAL A 199 35.96 -42.24 -31.87
CA VAL A 199 37.17 -42.57 -32.66
C VAL A 199 37.32 -44.09 -32.79
N ALA A 200 37.07 -44.88 -31.74
CA ALA A 200 37.10 -46.34 -31.81
C ALA A 200 36.00 -46.90 -32.75
N CYS A 201 34.79 -46.34 -32.70
CA CYS A 201 33.71 -46.68 -33.62
C CYS A 201 34.07 -46.32 -35.07
N LEU A 202 34.74 -45.19 -35.29
CA LEU A 202 35.21 -44.75 -36.61
C LEU A 202 36.34 -45.64 -37.14
N VAL A 203 37.27 -46.08 -36.28
CA VAL A 203 38.29 -47.08 -36.61
C VAL A 203 37.66 -48.44 -36.93
N CYS A 204 36.64 -48.89 -36.18
CA CYS A 204 35.88 -50.10 -36.50
C CYS A 204 35.09 -49.99 -37.82
N PHE A 205 34.59 -48.80 -38.16
CA PHE A 205 33.93 -48.51 -39.42
C PHE A 205 34.92 -48.53 -40.60
N LEU A 206 36.12 -47.98 -40.40
CA LEU A 206 37.21 -48.00 -41.40
C LEU A 206 37.80 -49.40 -41.62
N ILE A 207 37.87 -50.25 -40.58
CA ILE A 207 38.32 -51.65 -40.72
C ILE A 207 37.28 -52.50 -41.50
N LYS A 208 35.98 -52.14 -41.45
CA LYS A 208 34.93 -52.80 -42.26
C LYS A 208 34.93 -52.37 -43.73
N HIS A 209 35.42 -51.18 -44.06
CA HIS A 209 35.49 -50.68 -45.44
C HIS A 209 36.90 -50.83 -46.03
N LYS A 210 37.41 -52.06 -46.09
CA LYS A 210 38.63 -52.39 -46.83
C LYS A 210 38.30 -53.01 -48.19
N THR A 211 37.86 -52.19 -49.14
CA THR A 211 38.08 -52.44 -50.58
C THR A 211 38.11 -51.14 -51.38
N ASN A 212 39.26 -50.94 -52.03
CA ASN A 212 39.58 -50.09 -53.20
C ASN A 212 40.06 -48.64 -52.95
N THR A 213 41.25 -48.41 -53.52
CA THR A 213 42.25 -47.35 -53.35
C THR A 213 42.09 -46.13 -54.31
N PRO A 214 42.87 -45.03 -54.13
CA PRO A 214 42.49 -43.61 -54.34
C PRO A 214 43.27 -42.96 -55.52
N PRO A 215 43.67 -41.65 -55.60
CA PRO A 215 43.23 -40.39 -54.94
C PRO A 215 43.06 -39.17 -55.90
N VAL A 216 42.46 -38.05 -55.43
CA VAL A 216 42.85 -36.67 -55.82
C VAL A 216 42.71 -35.73 -54.61
N ILE A 217 43.77 -34.96 -54.36
CA ILE A 217 43.94 -33.92 -53.33
C ILE A 217 43.51 -32.57 -53.89
N GLN A 218 42.96 -31.70 -53.04
CA GLN A 218 43.05 -30.21 -52.97
C GLN A 218 41.74 -29.68 -52.37
N ASP A 219 41.67 -28.77 -51.41
CA ASP A 219 42.66 -27.98 -50.67
C ASP A 219 42.10 -27.67 -49.28
N MET A 220 42.98 -27.32 -48.34
CA MET A 220 42.62 -26.72 -47.07
C MET A 220 42.00 -25.34 -47.29
N ASP A 221 40.86 -25.07 -46.66
CA ASP A 221 40.48 -23.71 -46.31
C ASP A 221 40.19 -23.64 -44.80
N ASN A 222 41.05 -22.90 -44.11
CA ASN A 222 40.90 -22.54 -42.71
C ASN A 222 39.85 -21.43 -42.60
N SER A 223 38.60 -21.79 -42.32
CA SER A 223 37.60 -20.85 -41.81
C SER A 223 37.29 -21.16 -40.34
N THR A 224 38.13 -20.71 -39.41
CA THR A 224 37.70 -20.45 -38.04
C THR A 224 36.95 -19.12 -38.01
N GLN A 225 35.80 -19.08 -38.69
CA GLN A 225 34.70 -18.18 -38.35
C GLN A 225 33.62 -19.01 -37.66
N ASN A 226 33.58 -18.81 -36.35
CA ASN A 226 32.36 -18.68 -35.55
C ASN A 226 31.33 -19.82 -35.62
N THR A 227 31.65 -20.93 -34.94
CA THR A 227 30.66 -21.97 -34.62
C THR A 227 29.57 -21.43 -33.69
N ASN A 228 29.87 -20.46 -32.83
CA ASN A 228 28.90 -19.87 -31.90
C ASN A 228 27.95 -18.91 -32.62
N ASP A 229 28.43 -17.97 -33.47
CA ASP A 229 27.50 -17.10 -34.23
C ASP A 229 26.55 -17.88 -35.14
N LYS A 230 26.99 -19.02 -35.71
CA LYS A 230 26.12 -19.87 -36.53
C LYS A 230 25.05 -20.59 -35.70
N ILE A 231 25.37 -20.97 -34.47
CA ILE A 231 24.41 -21.58 -33.54
C ILE A 231 23.43 -20.49 -33.06
N ASP A 232 23.93 -19.31 -32.68
CA ASP A 232 23.12 -18.20 -32.20
C ASP A 232 22.18 -17.66 -33.30
N GLU A 233 22.63 -17.61 -34.56
CA GLU A 233 21.77 -17.25 -35.70
C GLU A 233 20.71 -18.32 -36.01
N GLY A 234 21.05 -19.61 -35.86
CA GLY A 234 20.10 -20.71 -36.02
C GLY A 234 18.99 -20.69 -34.97
N ASP A 235 19.38 -20.58 -33.70
CA ASP A 235 18.45 -20.51 -32.56
C ASP A 235 17.56 -19.25 -32.67
N TYR A 236 18.14 -18.10 -33.07
CA TYR A 236 17.39 -16.86 -33.28
C TYR A 236 16.33 -17.01 -34.38
N ASN A 237 16.70 -17.53 -35.55
CA ASN A 237 15.75 -17.70 -36.67
C ASN A 237 14.64 -18.71 -36.32
N GLN A 238 14.97 -19.76 -35.55
CA GLN A 238 13.97 -20.70 -35.05
C GLN A 238 13.01 -20.03 -34.06
N ALA A 239 13.52 -19.21 -33.13
CA ALA A 239 12.70 -18.47 -32.19
C ALA A 239 11.72 -17.51 -32.90
N ILE A 240 12.19 -16.81 -33.94
CA ILE A 240 11.33 -15.96 -34.79
C ILE A 240 10.23 -16.78 -35.47
N THR A 241 10.56 -17.95 -36.04
CA THR A 241 9.58 -18.84 -36.68
C THR A 241 8.48 -19.27 -35.69
N TYR A 242 8.85 -19.56 -34.45
CA TYR A 242 7.88 -19.88 -33.40
C TYR A 242 6.98 -18.69 -33.07
N VAL A 243 7.52 -17.47 -32.95
CA VAL A 243 6.72 -16.25 -32.72
C VAL A 243 5.74 -16.01 -33.86
N GLU A 244 6.17 -16.14 -35.12
CA GLU A 244 5.32 -16.00 -36.31
C GLU A 244 4.20 -17.04 -36.35
N SER A 245 4.43 -18.20 -35.74
CA SER A 245 3.46 -19.30 -35.64
C SER A 245 2.59 -19.26 -34.37
N GLY A 246 2.74 -18.25 -33.50
CA GLY A 246 2.03 -18.15 -32.22
C GLY A 246 2.50 -19.13 -31.13
N MET A 247 3.66 -19.76 -31.32
CA MET A 247 4.28 -20.71 -30.41
C MET A 247 5.23 -19.99 -29.44
N TYR A 248 4.67 -19.12 -28.60
CA TYR A 248 5.43 -18.24 -27.72
C TYR A 248 6.24 -18.98 -26.65
N VAL A 249 5.67 -20.02 -26.04
CA VAL A 249 6.31 -20.83 -24.99
C VAL A 249 7.57 -21.51 -25.52
N GLU A 250 7.55 -21.95 -26.78
CA GLU A 250 8.70 -22.55 -27.46
C GLU A 250 9.76 -21.51 -27.86
N ALA A 251 9.36 -20.27 -28.14
CA ALA A 251 10.28 -19.19 -28.49
C ALA A 251 11.05 -18.62 -27.27
N ILE A 252 10.39 -18.50 -26.12
CA ILE A 252 10.93 -17.94 -24.87
C ILE A 252 12.33 -18.50 -24.49
N PRO A 253 12.54 -19.83 -24.36
CA PRO A 253 13.84 -20.35 -23.94
C PRO A 253 14.95 -20.09 -24.96
N LEU A 254 14.62 -20.01 -26.25
CA LEU A 254 15.58 -19.69 -27.29
C LEU A 254 16.03 -18.23 -27.20
N PHE A 255 15.09 -17.28 -27.07
CA PHE A 255 15.46 -15.87 -26.90
C PHE A 255 16.17 -15.61 -25.58
N SER A 256 15.77 -16.27 -24.49
CA SER A 256 16.43 -16.15 -23.18
C SER A 256 17.91 -16.57 -23.23
N LYS A 257 18.23 -17.63 -23.98
CA LYS A 257 19.61 -18.09 -24.20
C LYS A 257 20.45 -17.07 -25.00
N LEU A 258 19.80 -16.24 -25.81
CA LEU A 258 20.41 -15.30 -26.74
C LEU A 258 20.44 -13.86 -26.22
N SER A 259 20.50 -13.67 -24.90
CA SER A 259 20.56 -12.32 -24.31
C SER A 259 21.75 -11.51 -24.84
N GLY A 260 21.51 -10.26 -25.24
CA GLY A 260 22.48 -9.39 -25.90
C GLY A 260 22.75 -9.69 -27.38
N TYR A 261 22.20 -10.76 -27.94
CA TYR A 261 22.29 -11.07 -29.37
C TYR A 261 21.13 -10.43 -30.15
N ARG A 262 21.45 -9.55 -31.10
CA ARG A 262 20.46 -8.79 -31.92
C ARG A 262 19.42 -8.09 -31.05
N ASP A 263 18.14 -8.32 -31.30
CA ASP A 263 17.01 -7.79 -30.54
C ASP A 263 16.31 -8.87 -29.70
N SER A 264 16.99 -9.99 -29.39
CA SER A 264 16.41 -11.13 -28.64
C SER A 264 15.76 -10.69 -27.32
N ASP A 265 16.41 -9.81 -26.56
CA ASP A 265 15.86 -9.28 -25.31
C ASP A 265 14.55 -8.49 -25.55
N LYS A 266 14.48 -7.71 -26.64
CA LYS A 266 13.28 -6.96 -27.03
C LYS A 266 12.17 -7.87 -27.55
N GLN A 267 12.53 -8.96 -28.24
CA GLN A 267 11.55 -9.95 -28.69
C GLN A 267 10.95 -10.69 -27.50
N LEU A 268 11.76 -11.04 -26.51
CA LEU A 268 11.29 -11.64 -25.25
C LEU A 268 10.35 -10.70 -24.51
N GLU A 269 10.74 -9.44 -24.36
CA GLU A 269 9.89 -8.38 -23.77
C GLU A 269 8.54 -8.25 -24.51
N ARG A 270 8.55 -8.20 -25.85
CA ARG A 270 7.33 -8.17 -26.66
C ARG A 270 6.44 -9.39 -26.46
N ILE A 271 7.02 -10.57 -26.26
CA ILE A 271 6.25 -11.79 -25.98
C ILE A 271 5.56 -11.66 -24.63
N TYR A 272 6.29 -11.31 -23.57
CA TYR A 272 5.69 -11.20 -22.24
C TYR A 272 4.64 -10.09 -22.17
N ASN A 273 4.91 -8.91 -22.76
CA ASN A 273 3.97 -7.78 -22.74
C ASN A 273 2.61 -8.10 -23.38
N LYS A 274 2.49 -9.16 -24.20
CA LYS A 274 1.18 -9.63 -24.70
C LYS A 274 0.23 -10.07 -23.58
N TYR A 275 0.78 -10.56 -22.48
CA TYR A 275 0.01 -11.07 -21.33
C TYR A 275 -0.31 -9.98 -20.31
N THR A 276 0.15 -8.74 -20.52
CA THR A 276 -0.23 -7.61 -19.67
C THR A 276 -1.70 -7.26 -19.84
N GLY A 277 -2.44 -7.18 -18.74
CA GLY A 277 -3.83 -6.73 -18.73
C GLY A 277 -4.65 -7.37 -17.62
N TYR A 278 -5.96 -7.16 -17.71
CA TYR A 278 -6.95 -7.63 -16.75
C TYR A 278 -7.58 -8.93 -17.23
N TYR A 279 -7.81 -9.84 -16.29
CA TYR A 279 -8.49 -11.12 -16.47
C TYR A 279 -9.59 -11.29 -15.41
N GLN A 280 -10.65 -12.04 -15.73
CA GLN A 280 -11.76 -12.25 -14.81
C GLN A 280 -12.34 -13.67 -14.91
N ASP A 281 -12.62 -14.28 -13.76
CA ASP A 281 -13.46 -15.46 -13.62
C ASP A 281 -14.60 -15.15 -12.64
N VAL A 282 -15.75 -14.75 -13.19
CA VAL A 282 -16.93 -14.37 -12.41
C VAL A 282 -17.46 -15.52 -11.55
N LYS A 283 -17.32 -16.77 -11.99
CA LYS A 283 -17.86 -17.93 -11.25
C LYS A 283 -17.05 -18.22 -9.99
N LYS A 284 -15.76 -17.95 -10.04
CA LYS A 284 -14.83 -18.10 -8.92
C LYS A 284 -14.60 -16.78 -8.17
N GLY A 285 -15.21 -15.69 -8.62
CA GLY A 285 -15.11 -14.38 -7.98
C GLY A 285 -13.72 -13.76 -8.11
N ILE A 286 -12.96 -14.07 -9.16
CA ILE A 286 -11.59 -13.57 -9.32
C ILE A 286 -11.56 -12.47 -10.37
N ASN A 287 -11.05 -11.29 -10.00
CA ASN A 287 -10.45 -10.34 -10.93
C ASN A 287 -8.93 -10.42 -10.75
N ALA A 288 -8.18 -10.48 -11.84
CA ALA A 288 -6.73 -10.54 -11.79
C ALA A 288 -6.13 -9.51 -12.75
N TYR A 289 -5.06 -8.87 -12.36
CA TYR A 289 -4.28 -7.97 -13.19
C TYR A 289 -2.83 -8.45 -13.22
N VAL A 290 -2.24 -8.45 -14.41
CA VAL A 290 -0.81 -8.71 -14.58
C VAL A 290 -0.22 -7.58 -15.40
N GLN A 291 0.84 -6.97 -14.89
CA GLN A 291 1.62 -5.98 -15.62
C GLN A 291 3.05 -6.45 -15.76
N ILE A 292 3.54 -6.51 -17.00
CA ILE A 292 4.91 -6.88 -17.28
C ILE A 292 5.76 -5.62 -17.27
N VAL A 293 6.80 -5.61 -16.46
CA VAL A 293 7.73 -4.49 -16.28
C VAL A 293 9.10 -4.89 -16.78
N ASP A 294 9.62 -4.12 -17.74
CA ASP A 294 10.92 -4.29 -18.39
C ASP A 294 11.17 -5.70 -18.97
N GLY A 295 10.11 -6.44 -19.32
CA GLY A 295 10.20 -7.82 -19.82
C GLY A 295 10.84 -8.82 -18.86
N LYS A 296 10.89 -8.50 -17.56
CA LYS A 296 11.59 -9.31 -16.54
C LYS A 296 10.75 -9.55 -15.29
N TYR A 297 9.87 -8.62 -14.94
CA TYR A 297 9.06 -8.68 -13.74
C TYR A 297 7.60 -8.67 -14.11
N ALA A 298 6.79 -9.28 -13.27
CA ALA A 298 5.34 -9.20 -13.30
C ALA A 298 4.86 -8.60 -11.98
N GLU A 299 4.12 -7.50 -12.07
CA GLU A 299 3.25 -7.03 -11.00
C GLU A 299 1.92 -7.76 -11.15
N ILE A 300 1.42 -8.28 -10.03
CA ILE A 300 0.28 -9.18 -9.92
C ILE A 300 -0.68 -8.55 -8.93
N GLU A 301 -1.90 -8.27 -9.37
CA GLU A 301 -2.98 -7.91 -8.45
C GLU A 301 -4.11 -8.93 -8.60
N ILE A 302 -4.70 -9.31 -7.47
CA ILE A 302 -5.87 -10.21 -7.44
C ILE A 302 -6.90 -9.61 -6.51
N GLU A 303 -8.14 -9.56 -6.96
CA GLU A 303 -9.30 -9.34 -6.12
C GLU A 303 -10.13 -10.62 -6.10
N TYR A 304 -10.38 -11.14 -4.91
CA TYR A 304 -11.27 -12.26 -4.68
C TYR A 304 -12.55 -11.79 -4.00
N LEU A 305 -13.65 -11.87 -4.74
CA LEU A 305 -14.97 -11.39 -4.35
C LEU A 305 -15.87 -12.56 -3.99
N LYS A 306 -16.40 -12.56 -2.77
CA LYS A 306 -17.38 -13.54 -2.32
C LYS A 306 -18.26 -12.96 -1.23
N ASP A 307 -19.58 -13.17 -1.35
CA ASP A 307 -20.58 -12.78 -0.35
C ASP A 307 -20.50 -11.29 0.08
N ASN A 308 -20.20 -10.38 -0.87
CA ASN A 308 -19.95 -8.93 -0.67
C ASN A 308 -18.65 -8.55 0.07
N GLU A 309 -17.78 -9.51 0.34
CA GLU A 309 -16.45 -9.30 0.88
C GLU A 309 -15.39 -9.47 -0.23
N CYS A 310 -14.29 -8.74 -0.11
CA CYS A 310 -13.19 -8.71 -1.08
C CYS A 310 -11.87 -8.92 -0.36
N ILE A 311 -11.10 -9.88 -0.84
CA ILE A 311 -9.68 -10.01 -0.51
C ILE A 311 -8.88 -9.41 -1.65
N THR A 312 -7.91 -8.56 -1.32
CA THR A 312 -6.96 -8.02 -2.29
C THR A 312 -5.57 -8.59 -2.05
N ILE A 313 -4.91 -8.99 -3.13
CA ILE A 313 -3.51 -9.39 -3.15
C ILE A 313 -2.78 -8.47 -4.12
N LYS A 314 -1.62 -7.95 -3.71
CA LYS A 314 -0.72 -7.16 -4.54
C LYS A 314 0.70 -7.68 -4.38
N GLU A 315 1.19 -8.35 -5.41
CA GLU A 315 2.49 -8.98 -5.40
C GLU A 315 3.29 -8.63 -6.65
N ASN A 316 4.58 -8.90 -6.58
CA ASN A 316 5.46 -8.77 -7.71
C ASN A 316 6.47 -9.92 -7.70
N SER A 317 6.86 -10.36 -8.89
CA SER A 317 7.76 -11.49 -9.04
C SER A 317 8.55 -11.43 -10.34
N THR A 318 9.66 -12.15 -10.40
CA THR A 318 10.44 -12.33 -11.61
C THR A 318 9.82 -13.38 -12.53
N ILE A 319 9.97 -13.15 -13.84
CA ILE A 319 9.52 -14.07 -14.88
C ILE A 319 10.66 -15.04 -15.19
N GLU A 320 10.51 -16.29 -14.79
CA GLU A 320 11.43 -17.37 -15.09
C GLU A 320 10.93 -18.18 -16.29
N LEU A 321 11.45 -17.87 -17.47
CA LEU A 321 10.97 -18.44 -18.75
C LEU A 321 9.45 -18.22 -18.91
N ASN A 322 8.66 -19.28 -18.82
CA ASN A 322 7.21 -19.20 -18.94
C ASN A 322 6.50 -19.28 -17.58
N LYS A 323 7.18 -19.03 -16.47
CA LYS A 323 6.62 -19.12 -15.12
C LYS A 323 6.84 -17.86 -14.31
N ILE A 324 5.88 -17.55 -13.45
CA ILE A 324 5.93 -16.48 -12.46
C ILE A 324 5.41 -17.08 -11.17
N SER A 325 6.18 -17.00 -10.09
CA SER A 325 5.79 -17.55 -8.78
C SER A 325 5.95 -16.47 -7.72
N ALA A 326 4.87 -16.15 -7.01
CA ALA A 326 4.85 -15.15 -5.96
C ALA A 326 4.34 -15.76 -4.65
N TYR A 327 4.96 -15.41 -3.54
CA TYR A 327 4.39 -15.63 -2.21
C TYR A 327 3.58 -14.39 -1.84
N TYR A 328 2.34 -14.57 -1.42
CA TYR A 328 1.45 -13.45 -1.11
C TYR A 328 1.10 -13.34 0.36
N ASN A 329 0.85 -12.10 0.79
CA ASN A 329 0.06 -11.78 1.97
C ASN A 329 -1.15 -10.95 1.52
N ASP A 330 -2.35 -11.41 1.84
CA ASP A 330 -3.58 -10.78 1.40
C ASP A 330 -4.09 -9.70 2.39
N SER A 331 -5.10 -8.93 1.99
CA SER A 331 -5.66 -7.84 2.80
C SER A 331 -6.25 -8.28 4.14
N GLU A 332 -6.47 -9.57 4.35
CA GLU A 332 -6.99 -10.18 5.57
C GLU A 332 -5.89 -10.88 6.39
N GLY A 333 -4.63 -10.76 5.98
CA GLY A 333 -3.48 -11.38 6.63
C GLY A 333 -3.26 -12.85 6.27
N ASN A 334 -4.05 -13.43 5.36
CA ASN A 334 -3.81 -14.80 4.93
C ASN A 334 -2.63 -14.85 3.97
N GLN A 335 -1.86 -15.94 4.03
CA GLN A 335 -0.64 -16.08 3.24
C GLN A 335 -0.65 -17.33 2.39
N GLY A 336 0.02 -17.27 1.25
CA GLY A 336 0.02 -18.38 0.31
C GLY A 336 0.93 -18.17 -0.90
N ASN A 337 0.72 -19.00 -1.91
CA ASN A 337 1.48 -18.97 -3.15
C ASN A 337 0.57 -18.75 -4.37
N ILE A 338 1.05 -17.95 -5.32
CA ILE A 338 0.50 -17.76 -6.66
C ILE A 338 1.53 -18.29 -7.66
N ASP A 339 1.15 -19.30 -8.44
CA ASP A 339 1.92 -19.77 -9.58
C ASP A 339 1.18 -19.44 -10.88
N ILE A 340 1.81 -18.69 -11.76
CA ILE A 340 1.31 -18.34 -13.09
C ILE A 340 2.20 -18.99 -14.15
N GLU A 341 1.59 -19.82 -14.99
CA GLU A 341 2.22 -20.42 -16.16
C GLU A 341 1.72 -19.72 -17.44
N ILE A 342 2.65 -19.15 -18.19
CA ILE A 342 2.41 -18.60 -19.52
C ILE A 342 2.25 -19.76 -20.50
N THR A 343 1.14 -19.76 -21.23
CA THR A 343 0.79 -20.72 -22.28
C THR A 343 0.63 -19.99 -23.61
N ASN A 344 0.71 -20.71 -24.74
CA ASN A 344 0.54 -20.09 -26.06
C ASN A 344 -0.81 -19.38 -26.26
N SER A 345 -1.84 -19.75 -25.48
CA SER A 345 -3.19 -19.20 -25.57
C SER A 345 -3.59 -18.27 -24.42
N GLY A 346 -2.71 -18.02 -23.44
CA GLY A 346 -3.04 -17.21 -22.27
C GLY A 346 -2.32 -17.64 -21.00
N LEU A 347 -2.97 -17.49 -19.85
CA LEU A 347 -2.35 -17.71 -18.54
C LEU A 347 -3.06 -18.82 -17.77
N LYS A 348 -2.28 -19.68 -17.13
CA LYS A 348 -2.77 -20.65 -16.15
C LYS A 348 -2.32 -20.23 -14.76
N TRP A 349 -3.25 -20.02 -13.85
CA TRP A 349 -2.97 -19.59 -12.48
C TRP A 349 -3.29 -20.70 -11.50
N VAL A 350 -2.49 -20.81 -10.45
CA VAL A 350 -2.74 -21.66 -9.29
C VAL A 350 -2.52 -20.81 -8.05
N ILE A 351 -3.58 -20.59 -7.28
CA ILE A 351 -3.56 -19.81 -6.04
C ILE A 351 -3.81 -20.80 -4.90
N LYS A 352 -2.95 -20.80 -3.89
CA LYS A 352 -3.06 -21.68 -2.72
C LYS A 352 -2.83 -20.90 -1.44
N THR A 353 -3.76 -21.02 -0.49
CA THR A 353 -3.63 -20.41 0.84
C THR A 353 -3.01 -21.41 1.81
N GLU A 354 -1.85 -21.08 2.37
CA GLU A 354 -1.08 -21.94 3.28
C GLU A 354 -1.28 -21.58 4.75
N SER A 355 -1.32 -20.28 5.08
CA SER A 355 -1.62 -19.76 6.42
C SER A 355 -2.91 -18.94 6.40
N ARG A 356 -3.70 -19.05 7.47
CA ARG A 356 -5.02 -18.42 7.57
C ARG A 356 -5.13 -17.66 8.88
N ASP A 357 -5.05 -16.34 8.78
CA ASP A 357 -5.26 -15.45 9.91
C ASP A 357 -6.72 -15.00 9.99
N SER A 358 -7.46 -15.07 8.86
CA SER A 358 -8.89 -14.80 8.78
C SER A 358 -9.70 -16.04 8.38
N SER A 359 -10.99 -16.03 8.76
CA SER A 359 -11.95 -17.03 8.30
C SER A 359 -12.39 -16.80 6.85
N PHE A 360 -12.19 -15.59 6.34
CA PHE A 360 -12.38 -15.24 4.94
C PHE A 360 -11.04 -15.38 4.23
N TYR A 361 -10.94 -16.33 3.30
CA TYR A 361 -9.71 -16.66 2.59
C TYR A 361 -10.00 -17.24 1.21
N ILE A 362 -9.04 -17.17 0.29
CA ILE A 362 -9.13 -17.75 -1.05
C ILE A 362 -8.91 -19.27 -0.96
N GLN A 363 -9.89 -20.07 -1.37
CA GLN A 363 -9.70 -21.51 -1.47
C GLN A 363 -8.77 -21.86 -2.63
N ASP A 364 -8.01 -22.97 -2.50
CA ASP A 364 -7.13 -23.48 -3.55
C ASP A 364 -7.86 -23.51 -4.91
N ILE A 365 -7.38 -22.69 -5.83
CA ILE A 365 -8.04 -22.42 -7.10
C ILE A 365 -7.04 -22.55 -8.23
N GLU A 366 -7.48 -23.18 -9.31
CA GLU A 366 -6.80 -23.22 -10.59
C GLU A 366 -7.65 -22.45 -11.61
N LEU A 367 -7.04 -21.49 -12.32
CA LEU A 367 -7.70 -20.64 -13.32
C LEU A 367 -6.98 -20.79 -14.66
N VAL A 368 -7.73 -20.68 -15.74
CA VAL A 368 -7.18 -20.62 -17.09
C VAL A 368 -7.85 -19.43 -17.78
N PHE A 369 -7.04 -18.44 -18.12
CA PHE A 369 -7.49 -17.25 -18.82
C PHE A 369 -7.02 -17.29 -20.27
N ASP A 370 -7.95 -17.10 -21.21
CA ASP A 370 -7.62 -16.92 -22.62
C ASP A 370 -7.13 -15.49 -22.86
N ILE A 371 -6.01 -15.35 -23.56
CA ILE A 371 -5.43 -14.04 -23.90
C ILE A 371 -6.38 -13.18 -24.74
N ASN A 372 -7.29 -13.79 -25.48
CA ASN A 372 -8.29 -13.09 -26.31
C ASN A 372 -9.48 -12.57 -25.49
N GLU A 373 -9.66 -13.05 -24.25
CA GLU A 373 -10.71 -12.59 -23.33
C GLU A 373 -10.18 -11.53 -22.34
N LYS A 374 -8.90 -11.19 -22.44
CA LYS A 374 -8.24 -10.14 -21.67
C LYS A 374 -8.84 -8.76 -21.94
N SER A 375 -8.92 -7.94 -20.90
CA SER A 375 -9.26 -6.51 -21.00
C SER A 375 -8.03 -5.64 -20.77
N ASP A 376 -8.00 -4.47 -21.40
CA ASP A 376 -7.01 -3.42 -21.12
C ASP A 376 -7.49 -2.43 -20.04
N LYS A 377 -8.67 -2.69 -19.45
CA LYS A 377 -9.27 -1.92 -18.37
C LYS A 377 -9.78 -2.83 -17.23
N PRO A 378 -9.81 -2.34 -15.98
CA PRO A 378 -10.36 -3.10 -14.86
C PRO A 378 -11.79 -3.61 -15.11
N PHE A 379 -12.10 -4.79 -14.57
CA PHE A 379 -13.46 -5.31 -14.53
C PHE A 379 -14.18 -4.74 -13.29
N THR A 380 -14.62 -3.49 -13.37
CA THR A 380 -15.29 -2.83 -12.24
C THR A 380 -16.64 -3.50 -11.98
N ALA A 381 -16.86 -3.94 -10.74
CA ALA A 381 -18.18 -4.38 -10.31
C ALA A 381 -19.19 -3.24 -10.52
N ALA A 382 -20.37 -3.53 -11.06
CA ALA A 382 -21.38 -2.50 -11.23
C ALA A 382 -21.77 -1.94 -9.84
N ILE A 383 -21.60 -0.63 -9.67
CA ILE A 383 -22.18 0.10 -8.54
C ILE A 383 -23.69 0.17 -8.77
N THR A 384 -24.48 -0.18 -7.75
CA THR A 384 -25.95 -0.25 -7.83
C THR A 384 -26.57 0.67 -6.79
N LEU A 385 -27.84 1.03 -6.98
CA LEU A 385 -28.62 1.81 -6.01
C LEU A 385 -28.56 1.19 -4.60
N ASP A 386 -28.89 -0.11 -4.48
CA ASP A 386 -28.91 -0.81 -3.19
C ASP A 386 -27.58 -0.70 -2.44
N LYS A 387 -26.45 -0.77 -3.17
CA LYS A 387 -25.12 -0.65 -2.56
C LYS A 387 -24.85 0.78 -2.10
N LEU A 388 -25.24 1.79 -2.88
CA LEU A 388 -25.08 3.20 -2.48
C LEU A 388 -25.94 3.54 -1.26
N VAL A 389 -27.16 3.03 -1.22
CA VAL A 389 -28.07 3.15 -0.08
C VAL A 389 -27.49 2.45 1.15
N ASP A 390 -26.95 1.24 1.00
CA ASP A 390 -26.28 0.51 2.08
C ASP A 390 -25.07 1.30 2.65
N ILE A 391 -24.25 1.87 1.78
CA ILE A 391 -23.07 2.67 2.15
C ILE A 391 -23.45 3.82 3.08
N ILE A 392 -24.46 4.61 2.68
CA ILE A 392 -24.91 5.76 3.47
C ILE A 392 -25.81 5.38 4.64
N ASN A 393 -26.24 4.13 4.80
CA ASN A 393 -27.03 3.69 5.96
C ASN A 393 -26.20 3.01 7.06
N LYS A 394 -25.05 2.40 6.71
CA LYS A 394 -24.26 1.57 7.62
C LYS A 394 -23.03 2.27 8.21
N LYS A 395 -22.84 3.58 8.00
CA LYS A 395 -21.59 4.29 8.35
C LYS A 395 -20.37 3.61 7.74
N THR A 396 -20.49 3.27 6.46
CA THR A 396 -19.47 2.50 5.77
C THR A 396 -18.17 3.27 5.65
N SER A 397 -17.04 2.68 6.03
CA SER A 397 -15.73 3.32 5.92
C SER A 397 -15.09 3.13 4.54
N VAL A 398 -14.08 3.93 4.20
CA VAL A 398 -13.29 3.79 2.96
C VAL A 398 -12.69 2.39 2.84
N SER A 399 -12.19 1.81 3.94
CA SER A 399 -11.69 0.44 3.91
C SER A 399 -12.78 -0.59 3.66
N GLU A 400 -14.01 -0.36 4.12
CA GLU A 400 -15.16 -1.20 3.78
C GLU A 400 -15.56 -1.06 2.31
N ILE A 401 -15.49 0.14 1.73
CA ILE A 401 -15.70 0.34 0.28
C ILE A 401 -14.68 -0.46 -0.53
N LYS A 402 -13.41 -0.45 -0.12
CA LYS A 402 -12.37 -1.29 -0.73
C LYS A 402 -12.66 -2.78 -0.54
N ARG A 403 -13.08 -3.20 0.66
CA ARG A 403 -13.55 -4.57 0.94
C ARG A 403 -14.81 -4.95 0.16
N MET A 404 -15.56 -4.00 -0.40
CA MET A 404 -16.67 -4.29 -1.33
C MET A 404 -16.20 -4.48 -2.78
N GLY A 405 -14.89 -4.37 -3.04
CA GLY A 405 -14.29 -4.53 -4.38
C GLY A 405 -14.27 -3.25 -5.20
N TYR A 406 -14.32 -2.08 -4.57
CA TYR A 406 -14.25 -0.80 -5.25
C TYR A 406 -12.91 -0.11 -5.03
N SER A 407 -12.23 0.22 -6.10
CA SER A 407 -11.09 1.14 -6.08
C SER A 407 -11.61 2.56 -5.92
N VAL A 408 -11.05 3.31 -4.97
CA VAL A 408 -11.39 4.70 -4.70
C VAL A 408 -10.14 5.57 -4.68
N THR A 409 -10.24 6.75 -5.27
CA THR A 409 -9.16 7.74 -5.31
C THR A 409 -9.64 9.06 -4.74
N ARG A 410 -8.80 9.68 -3.91
CA ARG A 410 -9.09 11.03 -3.41
C ARG A 410 -9.12 12.02 -4.57
N LYS A 411 -10.24 12.70 -4.74
CA LYS A 411 -10.46 13.72 -5.76
C LYS A 411 -10.14 15.12 -5.23
N LYS A 412 -10.60 15.44 -4.01
CA LYS A 412 -10.41 16.75 -3.39
C LYS A 412 -10.36 16.64 -1.87
N THR A 413 -9.60 17.53 -1.25
CA THR A 413 -9.61 17.79 0.20
C THR A 413 -10.26 19.14 0.42
N ILE A 414 -11.28 19.20 1.28
CA ILE A 414 -11.90 20.46 1.68
C ILE A 414 -11.34 20.89 3.02
N ASN A 415 -10.79 22.09 3.05
CA ASN A 415 -10.22 22.70 4.24
C ASN A 415 -11.05 23.90 4.65
N ASP A 416 -11.04 24.18 5.93
CA ASP A 416 -11.48 25.45 6.48
C ASP A 416 -10.60 26.59 5.93
N SER A 417 -11.25 27.66 5.47
CA SER A 417 -10.57 28.78 4.81
C SER A 417 -9.74 29.64 5.77
N GLU A 418 -10.09 29.66 7.06
CA GLU A 418 -9.50 30.52 8.06
C GLU A 418 -8.31 29.83 8.76
N PHE A 419 -8.49 28.58 9.17
CA PHE A 419 -7.50 27.83 9.93
C PHE A 419 -6.68 26.86 9.06
N GLY A 420 -7.06 26.65 7.79
CA GLY A 420 -6.41 25.70 6.90
C GLY A 420 -6.59 24.24 7.33
N ILE A 421 -7.56 23.98 8.20
CA ILE A 421 -7.81 22.68 8.83
C ILE A 421 -8.63 21.82 7.89
N ARG A 422 -8.26 20.57 7.78
CA ARG A 422 -9.00 19.59 6.98
C ARG A 422 -10.38 19.30 7.58
N LEU A 423 -11.43 19.59 6.82
CA LEU A 423 -12.81 19.33 7.23
C LEU A 423 -13.24 17.93 6.78
N TYR A 424 -13.22 17.69 5.48
CA TYR A 424 -13.62 16.43 4.87
C TYR A 424 -12.94 16.23 3.52
N ASP A 425 -13.06 15.01 3.00
CA ASP A 425 -12.53 14.66 1.70
C ASP A 425 -13.63 14.18 0.76
N ILE A 426 -13.36 14.34 -0.52
CA ILE A 426 -14.16 13.78 -1.60
C ILE A 426 -13.34 12.70 -2.30
N PHE A 427 -13.83 11.47 -2.25
CA PHE A 427 -13.29 10.33 -2.98
C PHE A 427 -14.14 10.06 -4.22
N GLN A 428 -13.53 9.55 -5.27
CA GLN A 428 -14.21 9.05 -6.45
C GLN A 428 -14.05 7.54 -6.53
N ILE A 429 -15.13 6.80 -6.78
CA ILE A 429 -15.03 5.39 -7.16
C ILE A 429 -14.50 5.34 -8.59
N GLU A 430 -13.33 4.72 -8.79
CA GLU A 430 -12.65 4.70 -10.09
C GLU A 430 -13.55 4.14 -11.19
N ASN A 431 -13.40 4.67 -12.40
CA ASN A 431 -14.18 4.29 -13.59
C ASN A 431 -15.70 4.54 -13.48
N THR A 432 -16.14 5.30 -12.47
CA THR A 432 -17.53 5.76 -12.32
C THR A 432 -17.60 7.28 -12.15
N SER A 433 -18.79 7.84 -12.25
CA SER A 433 -19.08 9.24 -11.87
C SER A 433 -19.57 9.35 -10.42
N VAL A 434 -19.37 8.32 -9.60
CA VAL A 434 -19.81 8.30 -8.20
C VAL A 434 -18.72 8.90 -7.31
N GLU A 435 -19.11 9.88 -6.51
CA GLU A 435 -18.25 10.54 -5.52
C GLU A 435 -18.78 10.30 -4.11
N LEU A 436 -17.87 10.22 -3.15
CA LEU A 436 -18.12 9.92 -1.75
C LEU A 436 -17.56 11.07 -0.92
N MET A 437 -18.41 11.74 -0.14
CA MET A 437 -17.98 12.68 0.89
C MET A 437 -17.69 11.88 2.17
N VAL A 438 -16.47 11.97 2.67
CA VAL A 438 -16.00 11.20 3.82
C VAL A 438 -15.50 12.08 4.95
N PHE A 439 -15.80 11.68 6.18
CA PHE A 439 -15.30 12.30 7.39
C PHE A 439 -14.38 11.36 8.14
N TYR A 440 -13.37 11.92 8.79
CA TYR A 440 -12.40 11.16 9.59
C TYR A 440 -12.91 10.87 11.00
N TYR A 441 -14.18 11.13 11.28
CA TYR A 441 -14.82 10.99 12.58
C TYR A 441 -16.33 10.80 12.40
N ASP A 442 -16.99 10.27 13.42
CA ASP A 442 -18.43 10.04 13.41
C ASP A 442 -19.19 11.34 13.70
N ILE A 443 -19.72 11.95 12.65
CA ILE A 443 -20.46 13.21 12.71
C ILE A 443 -21.91 13.07 13.18
N SER A 444 -22.38 11.86 13.49
CA SER A 444 -23.74 11.66 13.98
C SER A 444 -23.99 12.18 15.41
N THR A 445 -22.93 12.61 16.10
CA THR A 445 -22.96 13.07 17.50
C THR A 445 -23.56 14.47 17.68
N GLY A 446 -23.67 15.26 16.60
CA GLY A 446 -24.24 16.62 16.64
C GLY A 446 -23.30 17.70 17.17
N GLU A 447 -21.99 17.42 17.25
CA GLU A 447 -20.95 18.39 17.60
C GLU A 447 -20.52 19.23 16.38
N ASP A 448 -19.90 20.39 16.64
CA ASP A 448 -19.43 21.31 15.61
C ASP A 448 -18.26 20.73 14.77
N LEU A 449 -18.36 20.83 13.44
CA LEU A 449 -17.42 20.23 12.48
C LEU A 449 -15.99 20.72 12.67
N LEU A 450 -15.80 22.03 12.86
CA LEU A 450 -14.46 22.61 13.03
C LEU A 450 -13.82 22.09 14.32
N SER A 451 -14.59 22.08 15.41
CA SER A 451 -14.17 21.55 16.70
C SER A 451 -13.77 20.08 16.61
N MET A 452 -14.58 19.25 15.94
CA MET A 452 -14.28 17.84 15.73
C MET A 452 -13.05 17.62 14.84
N SER A 453 -12.89 18.42 13.78
CA SER A 453 -11.71 18.36 12.92
C SER A 453 -10.42 18.71 13.66
N ILE A 454 -10.43 19.76 14.50
CA ILE A 454 -9.29 20.13 15.35
C ILE A 454 -8.93 18.98 16.31
N MET A 455 -9.94 18.41 16.99
CA MET A 455 -9.70 17.36 17.97
C MET A 455 -9.16 16.06 17.36
N ASN A 456 -9.43 15.81 16.07
CA ASN A 456 -9.11 14.57 15.39
C ASN A 456 -8.02 14.71 14.32
N GLU A 457 -7.42 15.90 14.16
CA GLU A 457 -6.37 16.13 13.17
C GLU A 457 -5.20 15.16 13.37
N GLY A 458 -4.87 14.41 12.32
CA GLY A 458 -3.78 13.42 12.33
C GLY A 458 -4.01 12.17 13.17
N LYS A 459 -5.19 11.99 13.79
CA LYS A 459 -5.48 10.82 14.65
C LYS A 459 -6.04 9.61 13.89
N ASN A 460 -6.82 9.86 12.83
CA ASN A 460 -7.56 8.81 12.12
C ASN A 460 -7.03 8.63 10.69
N SER A 461 -6.95 7.38 10.27
CA SER A 461 -6.41 7.02 8.95
C SER A 461 -7.44 7.25 7.85
N GLU A 462 -6.99 7.32 6.60
CA GLU A 462 -7.88 7.35 5.43
C GLU A 462 -8.78 6.11 5.34
N GLU A 463 -8.28 4.96 5.76
CA GLU A 463 -9.01 3.70 5.74
C GLU A 463 -10.21 3.68 6.70
N ASP A 464 -10.16 4.51 7.75
CA ASP A 464 -11.21 4.61 8.77
C ASP A 464 -12.24 5.70 8.46
N ALA A 465 -12.02 6.51 7.41
CA ALA A 465 -12.92 7.62 7.07
C ALA A 465 -14.30 7.09 6.68
N ILE A 466 -15.36 7.65 7.26
CA ILE A 466 -16.75 7.21 7.14
C ILE A 466 -17.43 7.98 6.01
N VAL A 467 -18.10 7.27 5.11
CA VAL A 467 -18.92 7.88 4.06
C VAL A 467 -20.17 8.52 4.67
N PHE A 468 -20.33 9.82 4.45
CA PHE A 468 -21.47 10.60 4.90
C PHE A 468 -22.49 10.84 3.79
N ALA A 469 -22.03 11.15 2.59
CA ALA A 469 -22.89 11.42 1.45
C ALA A 469 -22.30 10.84 0.17
N VAL A 470 -23.17 10.52 -0.77
CA VAL A 470 -22.81 10.08 -2.11
C VAL A 470 -23.33 11.09 -3.13
N LEU A 471 -22.56 11.32 -4.18
CA LEU A 471 -22.98 12.06 -5.36
C LEU A 471 -22.93 11.13 -6.56
N ALA A 472 -24.06 10.94 -7.22
CA ALA A 472 -24.20 10.00 -8.31
C ALA A 472 -25.20 10.52 -9.36
N PRO A 473 -25.15 10.03 -10.61
CA PRO A 473 -26.11 10.42 -11.63
C PRO A 473 -27.51 9.88 -11.30
N ALA A 474 -28.55 10.65 -11.64
CA ALA A 474 -29.93 10.30 -11.34
C ALA A 474 -30.36 8.95 -11.93
N GLU A 475 -29.81 8.50 -13.06
CA GLU A 475 -30.09 7.16 -13.58
C GLU A 475 -29.70 6.02 -12.63
N LEU A 476 -28.71 6.27 -11.76
CA LEU A 476 -28.22 5.29 -10.79
C LEU A 476 -28.97 5.40 -9.46
N VAL A 477 -29.19 6.61 -8.95
CA VAL A 477 -29.77 6.80 -7.61
C VAL A 477 -31.26 7.13 -7.59
N LEU A 478 -31.81 7.66 -8.69
CA LEU A 478 -33.19 8.10 -8.82
C LEU A 478 -33.81 7.78 -10.20
N PRO A 479 -33.73 6.54 -10.71
CA PRO A 479 -34.18 6.20 -12.06
C PRO A 479 -35.67 6.51 -12.29
N GLU A 480 -36.51 6.38 -11.26
CA GLU A 480 -37.94 6.65 -11.32
C GLU A 480 -38.31 8.14 -11.24
N TYR A 481 -37.35 9.03 -10.97
CA TYR A 481 -37.55 10.47 -10.89
C TYR A 481 -37.02 11.22 -12.12
N ILE A 482 -36.44 10.52 -13.10
CA ILE A 482 -36.09 11.11 -14.40
C ILE A 482 -37.35 11.69 -15.05
N GLY A 483 -37.28 12.96 -15.46
CA GLY A 483 -38.42 13.71 -16.01
C GLY A 483 -39.27 14.45 -14.98
N LYS A 484 -39.05 14.25 -13.67
CA LYS A 484 -39.70 15.03 -12.60
C LYS A 484 -38.89 16.30 -12.31
N GLU A 485 -39.49 17.21 -11.54
CA GLU A 485 -38.83 18.44 -11.07
C GLU A 485 -37.68 18.11 -10.10
N ASN A 486 -36.60 18.89 -10.14
CA ASN A 486 -35.38 18.71 -9.34
C ASN A 486 -35.51 19.19 -7.88
N THR A 487 -36.71 19.09 -7.30
CA THR A 487 -36.95 19.48 -5.91
C THR A 487 -36.34 18.46 -4.95
N PRO A 488 -35.57 18.89 -3.92
CA PRO A 488 -35.12 18.00 -2.86
C PRO A 488 -36.26 17.31 -2.13
N PHE A 489 -36.03 16.09 -1.66
CA PHE A 489 -37.04 15.33 -0.92
C PHE A 489 -36.40 14.30 0.01
N VAL A 490 -37.18 13.82 0.97
CA VAL A 490 -36.80 12.74 1.88
C VAL A 490 -37.63 11.50 1.58
N GLU A 491 -36.96 10.36 1.41
CA GLU A 491 -37.58 9.05 1.25
C GLU A 491 -36.79 8.04 2.09
N GLU A 492 -37.49 7.23 2.90
CA GLU A 492 -36.87 6.20 3.77
C GLU A 492 -35.68 6.69 4.64
N ASP A 493 -35.83 7.88 5.24
CA ASP A 493 -34.78 8.54 6.05
C ASP A 493 -33.50 8.91 5.27
N ILE A 494 -33.58 8.99 3.95
CA ILE A 494 -32.54 9.48 3.05
C ILE A 494 -33.00 10.80 2.43
N LEU A 495 -32.17 11.83 2.54
CA LEU A 495 -32.34 13.09 1.85
C LEU A 495 -31.69 12.99 0.47
N TYR A 496 -32.48 13.25 -0.57
CA TYR A 496 -32.01 13.35 -1.95
C TYR A 496 -32.07 14.81 -2.40
N VAL A 497 -30.94 15.30 -2.93
CA VAL A 497 -30.79 16.67 -3.44
C VAL A 497 -30.36 16.61 -4.91
N PRO A 498 -31.32 16.62 -5.86
CA PRO A 498 -31.02 16.72 -7.28
C PRO A 498 -30.35 18.06 -7.61
N ASP A 499 -29.39 18.04 -8.54
CA ASP A 499 -28.49 19.16 -8.84
C ASP A 499 -27.62 19.63 -7.66
N GLY A 500 -27.49 18.81 -6.62
CA GLY A 500 -26.54 19.06 -5.54
C GLY A 500 -25.09 18.84 -5.96
N CYS A 501 -24.16 19.37 -5.15
CA CYS A 501 -22.73 19.13 -5.22
C CYS A 501 -22.17 18.70 -3.85
N LEU A 502 -20.96 18.14 -3.84
CA LEU A 502 -20.21 17.85 -2.61
C LEU A 502 -19.07 18.84 -2.37
N ASP A 503 -18.87 19.76 -3.31
CA ASP A 503 -17.75 20.69 -3.37
C ASP A 503 -18.30 22.11 -3.45
N ASP A 504 -18.67 22.68 -2.29
CA ASP A 504 -19.00 24.10 -2.18
C ASP A 504 -17.91 24.81 -1.35
N GLU A 505 -17.07 25.58 -2.04
CA GLU A 505 -15.97 26.34 -1.43
C GLU A 505 -16.46 27.50 -0.55
N TYR A 506 -17.76 27.84 -0.60
CA TYR A 506 -18.34 29.00 0.08
C TYR A 506 -19.10 28.68 1.36
N SER A 507 -19.22 27.40 1.73
CA SER A 507 -19.96 26.97 2.93
C SER A 507 -19.25 25.76 3.56
N PRO A 508 -18.39 25.95 4.58
CA PRO A 508 -17.71 24.85 5.26
C PRO A 508 -18.67 23.97 6.11
N GLY A 509 -19.99 24.14 5.97
CA GLY A 509 -21.04 23.36 6.63
C GLY A 509 -21.62 22.24 5.75
N PHE A 510 -22.67 21.60 6.25
CA PHE A 510 -23.44 20.57 5.55
C PHE A 510 -24.24 21.18 4.38
N ASP A 511 -23.57 21.58 3.31
CA ASP A 511 -24.18 22.26 2.17
C ASP A 511 -23.90 21.47 0.88
N PHE A 512 -24.97 20.94 0.28
CA PHE A 512 -24.98 20.32 -1.03
C PHE A 512 -25.14 21.33 -2.18
N GLY A 513 -24.83 22.61 -1.96
CA GLY A 513 -24.83 23.68 -2.96
C GLY A 513 -26.17 24.40 -3.11
N LYS A 514 -26.15 25.51 -3.85
CA LYS A 514 -27.29 26.43 -4.00
C LYS A 514 -28.20 26.06 -5.19
N HIS A 515 -29.49 25.86 -4.90
CA HIS A 515 -30.56 25.73 -5.91
C HIS A 515 -30.92 27.08 -6.51
N TYR A 516 -30.65 27.29 -7.80
CA TYR A 516 -31.05 28.54 -8.47
C TYR A 516 -32.03 28.37 -9.62
N GLU A 517 -32.34 27.13 -10.05
CA GLU A 517 -33.26 26.92 -11.18
C GLU A 517 -34.07 25.62 -11.05
N LEU A 518 -35.40 25.76 -11.07
CA LEU A 518 -36.31 24.63 -11.19
C LEU A 518 -36.25 24.07 -12.61
N LYS A 519 -35.84 22.81 -12.73
CA LYS A 519 -35.72 22.12 -14.02
C LYS A 519 -36.05 20.64 -13.88
N SER A 520 -36.24 19.99 -15.02
CA SER A 520 -36.48 18.55 -15.07
C SER A 520 -35.19 17.77 -14.82
N ILE A 521 -35.27 16.74 -13.99
CA ILE A 521 -34.21 15.76 -13.78
C ILE A 521 -33.96 15.00 -15.10
N SER A 522 -32.69 14.91 -15.49
CA SER A 522 -32.20 14.14 -16.64
C SER A 522 -31.39 12.93 -16.15
N THR A 523 -31.03 11.98 -17.03
CA THR A 523 -30.27 10.78 -16.64
C THR A 523 -28.95 11.09 -15.93
N ASN A 524 -28.25 12.14 -16.39
CA ASN A 524 -26.95 12.54 -15.87
C ASN A 524 -27.03 13.65 -14.82
N THR A 525 -28.24 14.03 -14.39
CA THR A 525 -28.39 15.03 -13.32
C THR A 525 -27.65 14.52 -12.08
N PRO A 526 -26.70 15.29 -11.51
CA PRO A 526 -26.03 14.89 -10.29
C PRO A 526 -27.01 14.92 -9.12
N VAL A 527 -26.96 13.93 -8.24
CA VAL A 527 -27.84 13.84 -7.07
C VAL A 527 -26.96 13.55 -5.86
N CYS A 528 -26.97 14.46 -4.89
CA CYS A 528 -26.43 14.19 -3.56
C CYS A 528 -27.44 13.38 -2.75
N ALA A 529 -26.98 12.37 -2.02
CA ALA A 529 -27.78 11.60 -1.09
C ALA A 529 -27.04 11.35 0.23
N THR A 530 -27.74 11.54 1.35
CA THR A 530 -27.26 11.21 2.70
C THR A 530 -28.40 10.67 3.56
N SER A 531 -28.10 9.82 4.53
CA SER A 531 -29.12 9.26 5.43
C SER A 531 -29.05 9.84 6.83
N ARG A 532 -30.17 9.75 7.57
CA ARG A 532 -30.21 10.08 9.00
C ARG A 532 -29.24 9.22 9.82
N SER A 533 -28.94 7.99 9.38
CA SER A 533 -28.08 7.06 10.11
C SER A 533 -26.63 7.56 10.20
N VAL A 534 -26.09 8.07 9.09
CA VAL A 534 -24.71 8.58 9.02
C VAL A 534 -24.59 10.02 9.51
N SER A 535 -25.62 10.83 9.26
CA SER A 535 -25.64 12.24 9.66
C SER A 535 -26.02 12.46 11.12
N GLY A 536 -26.74 11.53 11.73
CA GLY A 536 -27.34 11.73 13.05
C GLY A 536 -28.57 12.64 12.98
N GLN A 537 -29.45 12.51 13.97
CA GLN A 537 -30.76 13.17 13.95
C GLN A 537 -30.66 14.70 13.78
N VAL A 538 -29.80 15.35 14.56
CA VAL A 538 -29.68 16.82 14.58
C VAL A 538 -29.20 17.36 13.23
N ASN A 539 -28.13 16.78 12.65
CA ASN A 539 -27.60 17.26 11.37
C ASN A 539 -28.53 16.91 10.21
N PHE A 540 -29.19 15.75 10.25
CA PHE A 540 -30.19 15.37 9.25
C PHE A 540 -31.36 16.34 9.22
N GLU A 541 -31.91 16.71 10.39
CA GLU A 541 -33.00 17.68 10.47
C GLU A 541 -32.58 19.05 9.94
N ARG A 542 -31.38 19.53 10.28
CA ARG A 542 -30.82 20.79 9.73
C ARG A 542 -30.70 20.77 8.21
N LEU A 543 -30.24 19.66 7.64
CA LEU A 543 -30.15 19.47 6.20
C LEU A 543 -31.55 19.49 5.54
N VAL A 544 -32.50 18.74 6.11
CA VAL A 544 -33.87 18.71 5.59
C VAL A 544 -34.53 20.08 5.67
N GLU A 545 -34.36 20.83 6.75
CA GLU A 545 -34.85 22.21 6.87
C GLU A 545 -34.21 23.14 5.83
N GLY A 546 -32.91 22.99 5.55
CA GLY A 546 -32.19 23.78 4.55
C GLY A 546 -32.68 23.54 3.12
N TYR A 547 -33.02 22.30 2.76
CA TYR A 547 -33.32 21.91 1.36
C TYR A 547 -34.81 21.67 1.06
N CYS A 548 -35.57 21.19 2.03
CA CYS A 548 -36.95 20.76 1.83
C CYS A 548 -37.99 21.76 2.39
N ASP A 549 -37.60 22.72 3.24
CA ASP A 549 -38.55 23.74 3.73
C ASP A 549 -38.68 24.91 2.74
N PRO A 550 -39.87 25.12 2.13
CA PRO A 550 -40.11 26.26 1.25
C PRO A 550 -40.02 27.64 1.94
N ASN A 551 -39.95 27.70 3.28
CA ASN A 551 -39.75 28.92 4.10
C ASN A 551 -38.35 29.02 4.74
N GLY A 552 -37.47 28.04 4.48
CA GLY A 552 -36.11 27.97 5.01
C GLY A 552 -35.16 29.03 4.41
N TYR A 553 -34.06 29.27 5.12
CA TYR A 553 -33.11 30.40 5.07
C TYR A 553 -32.66 30.96 3.71
N TYR A 554 -32.91 30.30 2.57
CA TYR A 554 -32.41 30.73 1.25
C TYR A 554 -33.46 31.26 0.26
N ARG A 555 -34.77 31.19 0.58
CA ARG A 555 -35.79 31.73 -0.34
C ARG A 555 -36.04 33.24 -0.22
N LYS A 556 -35.48 33.91 0.80
CA LYS A 556 -35.85 35.30 1.14
C LYS A 556 -34.99 36.40 0.50
N GLU A 557 -33.84 36.09 -0.11
CA GLU A 557 -32.93 37.15 -0.58
C GLU A 557 -33.12 37.60 -2.04
N TYR A 558 -34.06 37.05 -2.81
CA TYR A 558 -34.17 37.39 -4.24
C TYR A 558 -35.59 37.66 -4.77
N GLU A 559 -36.56 38.02 -3.93
CA GLU A 559 -37.89 38.41 -4.42
C GLU A 559 -38.38 39.83 -4.06
N ASP A 560 -37.68 40.62 -3.25
CA ASP A 560 -38.16 41.96 -2.86
C ASP A 560 -37.16 43.10 -3.11
N GLU A 561 -36.70 43.31 -4.35
CA GLU A 561 -36.26 44.65 -4.81
C GLU A 561 -36.71 44.91 -6.26
N LEU A 562 -38.03 44.97 -6.45
CA LEU A 562 -38.63 45.69 -7.57
C LEU A 562 -38.48 47.19 -7.30
N TYR A 563 -37.57 47.82 -8.05
CA TYR A 563 -37.43 49.27 -8.18
C TYR A 563 -38.79 49.99 -8.16
N ILE A 564 -39.04 50.76 -7.10
CA ILE A 564 -39.95 51.90 -7.13
C ILE A 564 -39.10 53.12 -6.79
N GLU A 565 -38.70 53.84 -7.84
CA GLU A 565 -38.28 55.24 -7.73
C GLU A 565 -39.46 56.04 -7.18
N ASP A 566 -39.33 56.59 -5.98
CA ASP A 566 -40.10 57.75 -5.56
C ASP A 566 -39.18 58.73 -4.85
N ASP A 567 -38.97 59.86 -5.52
CA ASP A 567 -38.27 61.06 -5.07
C ASP A 567 -38.83 61.58 -3.75
N VAL A 568 -37.98 61.75 -2.74
CA VAL A 568 -38.13 62.83 -1.75
C VAL A 568 -36.75 63.38 -1.39
N GLU A 569 -36.47 64.57 -1.93
CA GLU A 569 -35.42 65.50 -1.48
C GLU A 569 -35.68 65.97 -0.03
N ASP A 570 -34.63 66.53 0.58
CA ASP A 570 -34.58 67.34 1.82
C ASP A 570 -34.24 66.61 3.12
N GLU A 571 -33.41 67.12 4.02
CA GLU A 571 -32.31 68.10 3.99
C GLU A 571 -31.68 68.03 5.41
N VAL A 572 -30.36 68.16 5.51
CA VAL A 572 -29.57 68.58 6.69
C VAL A 572 -29.44 67.64 7.91
N GLY A 573 -28.20 67.19 8.12
CA GLY A 573 -27.69 66.87 9.46
C GLY A 573 -26.32 66.20 9.45
N ASN A 574 -25.24 66.98 9.57
CA ASN A 574 -23.88 66.46 9.79
C ASN A 574 -23.84 65.41 10.91
N VAL A 575 -23.34 64.21 10.62
CA VAL A 575 -22.90 63.26 11.62
C VAL A 575 -21.46 62.90 11.28
N GLU A 576 -20.59 63.22 12.24
CA GLU A 576 -19.18 62.86 12.30
C GLU A 576 -19.02 61.33 12.24
N ASP A 577 -17.86 60.89 11.74
CA ASP A 577 -17.41 59.49 11.69
C ASP A 577 -17.81 58.72 12.98
N VAL A 578 -18.75 57.78 12.85
CA VAL A 578 -18.98 56.72 13.84
C VAL A 578 -18.29 55.48 13.28
N PRO A 579 -17.28 54.92 13.97
CA PRO A 579 -16.59 53.71 13.51
C PRO A 579 -17.50 52.49 13.62
N ASP A 580 -17.26 51.53 12.73
CA ASP A 580 -17.93 50.24 12.62
C ASP A 580 -18.13 49.58 14.00
N GLU A 581 -19.37 49.12 14.26
CA GLU A 581 -19.65 48.22 15.39
C GLU A 581 -19.02 46.86 15.09
N GLU A 582 -17.82 46.63 15.61
CA GLU A 582 -17.21 45.30 15.73
C GLU A 582 -18.11 44.41 16.60
N GLU A 583 -18.58 43.29 16.03
CA GLU A 583 -19.15 42.18 16.79
C GLU A 583 -18.09 41.64 17.76
N TYR A 584 -18.23 41.92 19.04
CA TYR A 584 -17.40 41.32 20.08
C TYR A 584 -17.73 39.83 20.20
N GLU A 585 -16.86 38.95 19.68
CA GLU A 585 -16.82 37.56 20.10
C GLU A 585 -16.54 37.51 21.61
N TYR A 586 -17.44 36.89 22.37
CA TYR A 586 -17.22 36.66 23.78
C TYR A 586 -16.11 35.60 23.94
N GLU A 587 -14.88 36.02 24.23
CA GLU A 587 -13.81 35.10 24.60
C GLU A 587 -14.29 34.20 25.76
N THR A 588 -14.06 32.89 25.66
CA THR A 588 -14.36 31.93 26.75
C THR A 588 -13.13 31.71 27.63
N PRO A 589 -13.22 31.82 28.97
CA PRO A 589 -12.07 31.66 29.85
C PRO A 589 -11.39 30.29 29.70
N ASN A 590 -10.06 30.24 29.71
CA ASN A 590 -9.29 29.02 29.47
C ASN A 590 -8.86 28.28 30.76
N GLU A 591 -9.06 28.88 31.93
CA GLU A 591 -8.86 28.23 33.23
C GLU A 591 -9.99 28.57 34.19
N PHE A 592 -10.30 27.66 35.11
CA PHE A 592 -11.41 27.84 36.05
C PHE A 592 -10.99 27.61 37.49
N CYS A 593 -11.48 28.46 38.40
CA CYS A 593 -11.27 28.27 39.83
C CYS A 593 -11.95 26.98 40.30
N PRO A 594 -11.22 26.01 40.90
CA PRO A 594 -11.80 24.73 41.30
C PRO A 594 -12.78 24.87 42.47
N MET A 595 -12.79 26.00 43.17
CA MET A 595 -13.66 26.24 44.33
C MET A 595 -14.96 26.96 43.98
N CYS A 596 -14.97 27.86 43.00
CA CYS A 596 -16.14 28.69 42.69
C CYS A 596 -16.51 28.76 41.21
N GLY A 597 -15.71 28.18 40.31
CA GLY A 597 -15.99 28.14 38.88
C GLY A 597 -15.77 29.48 38.15
N THR A 598 -15.24 30.51 38.81
CA THR A 598 -14.86 31.75 38.12
C THR A 598 -13.80 31.45 37.06
N GLY A 599 -14.05 31.88 35.82
CA GLY A 599 -13.15 31.72 34.70
C GLY A 599 -12.04 32.78 34.67
N PHE A 600 -10.86 32.38 34.22
CA PHE A 600 -9.67 33.20 34.04
C PHE A 600 -9.16 33.05 32.61
N PHE A 601 -8.67 34.15 32.05
CA PHE A 601 -7.89 34.14 30.80
C PHE A 601 -6.43 34.27 31.16
N ILE A 602 -5.67 33.20 30.95
CA ILE A 602 -4.25 33.16 31.27
C ILE A 602 -3.42 32.74 30.07
N THR A 603 -2.24 33.34 29.94
CA THR A 603 -1.23 32.96 28.94
C THR A 603 -0.01 32.29 29.57
N GLY A 604 0.01 32.18 30.91
CA GLY A 604 1.04 31.52 31.70
C GLY A 604 0.80 31.68 33.21
N ILE A 605 1.39 30.79 34.01
CA ILE A 605 1.19 30.75 35.48
C ILE A 605 2.53 30.89 36.18
N GLY A 606 2.65 31.90 37.05
CA GLY A 606 3.83 32.10 37.89
C GLY A 606 3.87 31.13 39.09
N THR A 607 5.00 31.12 39.80
CA THR A 607 5.24 30.24 40.96
C THR A 607 4.33 30.50 42.16
N ASP A 608 3.58 31.61 42.16
CA ASP A 608 2.69 32.01 43.25
C ASP A 608 1.27 31.44 43.15
N GLY A 609 0.93 30.81 42.02
CA GLY A 609 -0.40 30.27 41.72
C GLY A 609 -1.40 31.33 41.24
N LEU A 610 -2.57 30.86 40.79
CA LEU A 610 -3.70 31.70 40.41
C LEU A 610 -4.52 32.04 41.67
N PHE A 611 -4.78 33.32 41.89
CA PHE A 611 -5.59 33.79 43.02
C PHE A 611 -6.99 34.18 42.56
N CYS A 612 -8.01 33.59 43.16
CA CYS A 612 -9.42 33.94 42.93
C CYS A 612 -9.99 34.72 44.11
N GLU A 613 -10.93 35.63 43.82
CA GLU A 613 -11.65 36.44 44.80
C GLU A 613 -12.40 35.60 45.86
N CYS A 614 -12.71 34.33 45.58
CA CYS A 614 -13.27 33.42 46.57
C CYS A 614 -12.25 32.98 47.65
N GLY A 615 -11.01 33.48 47.59
CA GLY A 615 -9.90 33.16 48.49
C GLY A 615 -9.10 31.91 48.09
N CYS A 616 -9.39 31.30 46.94
CA CYS A 616 -8.66 30.14 46.44
C CYS A 616 -7.34 30.57 45.80
N ASN A 617 -6.24 29.90 46.17
CA ASN A 617 -4.98 29.98 45.46
C ASN A 617 -4.58 28.57 45.00
N TRP A 618 -4.44 28.38 43.68
CA TRP A 618 -4.18 27.05 43.10
C TRP A 618 -3.27 27.08 41.87
N LEU A 619 -2.79 25.90 41.49
CA LEU A 619 -2.16 25.61 40.21
C LEU A 619 -2.97 24.51 39.51
N PRO A 620 -3.23 24.61 38.19
CA PRO A 620 -3.99 23.61 37.42
C PRO A 620 -3.13 22.39 37.06
N MET A 621 -2.16 22.03 37.90
CA MET A 621 -1.26 20.90 37.66
C MET A 621 -0.69 20.34 38.96
N CYS A 622 0.06 19.24 38.83
CA CYS A 622 0.96 18.71 39.86
C CYS A 622 2.21 18.10 39.22
N TYR A 623 3.40 18.62 39.51
CA TYR A 623 4.68 18.09 39.00
C TYR A 623 5.10 16.74 39.59
N VAL A 624 4.38 16.23 40.59
CA VAL A 624 4.68 14.92 41.18
C VAL A 624 3.96 13.81 40.42
N CYS A 625 2.68 14.00 40.06
CA CYS A 625 1.89 12.95 39.39
C CYS A 625 1.63 13.20 37.90
N TRP A 626 1.80 14.43 37.39
CA TRP A 626 1.61 14.79 35.98
C TRP A 626 0.24 14.40 35.38
N HIS A 627 -0.77 14.23 36.24
CA HIS A 627 -2.10 13.80 35.80
C HIS A 627 -2.91 15.00 35.28
N GLU A 628 -3.57 14.86 34.13
CA GLU A 628 -4.26 15.95 33.42
C GLU A 628 -5.38 16.63 34.22
N GLN A 629 -6.00 15.91 35.15
CA GLN A 629 -7.04 16.42 36.05
C GLN A 629 -6.52 16.90 37.42
N ALA A 630 -5.20 16.86 37.66
CA ALA A 630 -4.63 17.25 38.93
C ALA A 630 -4.55 18.78 39.06
N TYR A 631 -5.06 19.32 40.16
CA TYR A 631 -4.79 20.68 40.59
C TYR A 631 -4.24 20.69 42.02
N SER A 632 -3.46 21.72 42.35
CA SER A 632 -2.79 21.84 43.65
C SER A 632 -3.20 23.12 44.36
N LEU A 633 -3.57 23.03 45.64
CA LEU A 633 -3.98 24.17 46.45
C LEU A 633 -2.80 24.69 47.29
N LYS A 634 -2.68 26.01 47.44
CA LYS A 634 -1.64 26.62 48.26
C LYS A 634 -1.93 26.40 49.74
N VAL A 635 -0.99 25.78 50.45
CA VAL A 635 -1.05 25.54 51.90
C VAL A 635 0.27 25.99 52.52
N GLY A 636 0.28 27.21 53.09
CA GLY A 636 1.52 27.85 53.54
C GLY A 636 2.43 28.20 52.36
N ASP A 637 3.68 27.75 52.42
CA ASP A 637 4.71 28.02 51.40
C ASP A 637 4.79 26.94 50.30
N VAL A 638 3.89 25.94 50.32
CA VAL A 638 3.88 24.81 49.37
C VAL A 638 2.51 24.63 48.72
N PHE A 639 2.48 23.93 47.60
CA PHE A 639 1.24 23.49 46.94
C PHE A 639 0.99 22.02 47.22
N VAL A 640 -0.26 21.66 47.55
CA VAL A 640 -0.67 20.28 47.84
C VAL A 640 -1.64 19.81 46.77
N CYS A 641 -1.26 18.75 46.07
CA CYS A 641 -2.07 18.16 45.00
C CYS A 641 -3.35 17.52 45.57
N GLN A 642 -4.49 17.83 44.97
CA GLN A 642 -5.78 17.27 45.41
C GLN A 642 -6.02 15.84 44.90
N LEU A 643 -5.20 15.35 43.97
CA LEU A 643 -5.31 14.00 43.44
C LEU A 643 -4.35 13.01 44.13
N CYS A 644 -3.04 13.31 44.17
CA CYS A 644 -2.04 12.42 44.77
C CYS A 644 -1.71 12.73 46.24
N GLY A 645 -2.13 13.90 46.76
CA GLY A 645 -1.89 14.30 48.15
C GLY A 645 -0.47 14.80 48.45
N GLU A 646 0.46 14.73 47.50
CA GLU A 646 1.85 15.17 47.67
C GLU A 646 1.98 16.69 47.67
N SER A 647 2.94 17.20 48.44
CA SER A 647 3.30 18.61 48.48
C SER A 647 4.51 18.91 47.58
N TRP A 648 4.49 20.06 46.91
CA TRP A 648 5.55 20.48 45.99
C TRP A 648 5.63 22.01 45.91
N ILE A 649 6.76 22.51 45.40
CA ILE A 649 7.02 23.93 45.16
C ILE A 649 7.20 24.10 43.64
N PRO A 650 6.55 25.09 43.00
CA PRO A 650 6.59 25.26 41.55
C PRO A 650 7.90 25.81 41.00
#